data_AF-A0A411WP62-F1
#
_entry.id   AF-A0A411WP62-F1
#
_cell.length_a   1.000
_cell.length_b   1.000
_cell.length_c   1.000
_cell.angle_alpha   90.00
_cell.angle_beta   90.00
_cell.angle_gamma   90.00
#
_symmetry.space_group_name_H-M   'P 1'
#
loop_
_entity.id
_entity.type
_entity.pdbx_description
1 polymer ?
#
loop_
_entity_poly.entity_id
_entity_poly.type
_entity_poly.pdbx_seq_one_letter_code
_entity_poly.pdbx_strand_id
1 'polypeptide(L)'
;MKQPQPVVRLTQVSLHYGKTLALDNISLEIPAGCMVGLIGPDGVGKSSLLSLVSGARAIQDGEINVLNGDMRSKQHRESVCPRIAYMPQGLGKNLYPTLSVEENLQFFARLFGHNAAERRRRIDQLTYSTGLYPFLNRPAGKLSGGMKQKLGLCCSLIHDPDLLILDEPTTGVDPLARSQFWDLIDRVRSEQPGMSVIVATAYMDEAQRFDWLVAMDDGKILKTDTPAQLLEQTQTDSLEAAFIYLLPEEKRRNHVPVEITPLSTDDKTEIAIEAQDLTMRFGDFVAVDHVNFRIQRGEIFGFLGSNGCGKSTTMKMLTGLLPASEGQAWLFGHKIDSNDMNTRKRVGYMSQAFSLYSELTVQQNLLLHARLFHVPQEQQDQHIEEMAERFDLTGVMDRLPDNLPLGIRQRLSLAVAMVHKPELLILDEPTSGVDPIARDNFWRLLIELSRRDRVTIFISTHFMNEAERCDRISLMHAGKVLASDPPAELMKKRGAATLEQAFIDYLIDAGSGTDTGTSAARQPEPAVSSSTKTTEPKKHQAFSIGRTMSYMWRETLELLGSLILMFVIGFGISMDVEDLNYAILDRDQTGLSQNYALNLSGSRYFIEQPPIRDYQDLDTRMRNGDISLAIEIPPNFARDVQRGSAAQIGVWIDGAMPQRAETVRGYVQGMHQGWLMDQATYRLGTPAKGVIDIETRFRYNPDVKSLPAIVPAVIPILLLMLPAMLTALAVVREKELGSIINLYVTPVTRTEFLIGKQIPYILLAMVNYFLMALVAVTLFDIPITGSFTLLTVATFIYCIICTGMGLLASTFTRSQIAAMFTTMIATLLPAIQFSGMINPVSSLEGGGQVIGQIYPTTHMLIIFRGVFCKALDFSDLYSAVYMLLITVPVILVLTVLLLKKQDT
;
A
#
# COMPACT_ATOMS: atom_id res chain seq x y z
N MET A 1 32.21 31.14 30.25
CA MET A 1 31.70 29.79 29.89
C MET A 1 31.62 29.74 28.37
N LYS A 2 32.22 28.74 27.70
CA LYS A 2 32.08 28.58 26.24
C LYS A 2 30.61 28.27 25.94
N GLN A 3 29.97 28.99 25.02
CA GLN A 3 28.64 28.62 24.53
C GLN A 3 28.68 27.16 24.04
N PRO A 4 27.72 26.31 24.43
CA PRO A 4 27.67 24.93 23.95
C PRO A 4 27.54 24.94 22.42
N GLN A 5 28.30 24.07 21.75
CA GLN A 5 28.21 23.93 20.29
C GLN A 5 26.79 23.48 19.90
N PRO A 6 26.20 24.02 18.81
CA PRO A 6 24.88 23.63 18.36
C PRO A 6 24.88 22.17 17.86
N VAL A 7 23.82 21.43 18.15
CA VAL A 7 23.64 20.05 17.69
C VAL A 7 23.30 19.99 16.19
N VAL A 8 22.59 21.02 15.70
CA VAL A 8 22.24 21.20 14.29
C VAL A 8 22.51 22.64 13.89
N ARG A 9 23.14 22.84 12.74
CA ARG A 9 23.33 24.15 12.10
C ARG A 9 22.87 24.06 10.65
N LEU A 10 21.92 24.91 10.31
CA LEU A 10 21.35 25.08 8.96
C LEU A 10 21.82 26.43 8.42
N THR A 11 22.29 26.47 7.18
CA THR A 11 22.73 27.71 6.53
C THR A 11 22.12 27.80 5.14
N GLN A 12 21.22 28.76 4.95
CA GLN A 12 20.56 29.09 3.69
C GLN A 12 19.89 27.88 3.00
N VAL A 13 19.19 27.06 3.77
CA VAL A 13 18.60 25.81 3.30
C VAL A 13 17.25 26.07 2.64
N SER A 14 17.11 25.61 1.39
CA SER A 14 15.84 25.64 0.66
C SER A 14 15.45 24.24 0.20
N LEU A 15 14.14 24.00 0.09
CA LEU A 15 13.59 22.72 -0.33
C LEU A 15 12.35 22.90 -1.20
N HIS A 16 12.33 22.21 -2.34
CA HIS A 16 11.21 22.19 -3.27
C HIS A 16 10.61 20.79 -3.42
N TYR A 17 9.28 20.74 -3.51
CA TYR A 17 8.49 19.60 -3.98
C TYR A 17 7.84 19.94 -5.32
N GLY A 18 8.50 19.57 -6.42
CA GLY A 18 8.04 19.94 -7.75
C GLY A 18 7.99 21.47 -7.90
N LYS A 19 6.79 22.05 -7.93
CA LYS A 19 6.57 23.51 -8.02
C LYS A 19 6.43 24.20 -6.65
N THR A 20 6.25 23.44 -5.58
CA THR A 20 5.98 23.99 -4.24
C THR A 20 7.27 24.18 -3.47
N LEU A 21 7.54 25.40 -3.02
CA LEU A 21 8.65 25.72 -2.10
C LEU A 21 8.20 25.38 -0.67
N ALA A 22 8.84 24.38 -0.04
CA ALA A 22 8.50 23.93 1.31
C ALA A 22 9.39 24.53 2.39
N LEU A 23 10.63 24.91 2.06
CA LEU A 23 11.54 25.65 2.94
C LEU A 23 12.22 26.74 2.11
N ASP A 24 12.23 27.96 2.62
CA ASP A 24 12.77 29.15 1.96
C ASP A 24 13.94 29.72 2.77
N ASN A 25 15.17 29.43 2.31
CA ASN A 25 16.41 30.05 2.79
C ASN A 25 16.59 30.01 4.33
N ILE A 26 16.29 28.86 4.94
CA ILE A 26 16.34 28.66 6.39
C ILE A 26 17.78 28.72 6.89
N SER A 27 18.05 29.62 7.84
CA SER A 27 19.27 29.63 8.64
C SER A 27 18.90 29.53 10.11
N LEU A 28 19.37 28.48 10.78
CA LEU A 28 18.94 28.11 12.13
C LEU A 28 20.05 27.37 12.86
N GLU A 29 20.29 27.72 14.12
CA GLU A 29 21.14 26.97 15.03
C GLU A 29 20.31 26.39 16.17
N ILE A 30 20.42 25.07 16.39
CA ILE A 30 19.71 24.36 17.44
C ILE A 30 20.70 24.05 18.57
N PRO A 31 20.43 24.51 19.81
CA PRO A 31 21.30 24.23 20.96
C PRO A 31 21.36 22.73 21.29
N ALA A 32 22.52 22.27 21.76
CA ALA A 32 22.72 20.88 22.17
C ALA A 32 22.30 20.64 23.64
N GLY A 33 21.86 19.42 23.95
CA GLY A 33 21.54 18.95 25.31
C GLY A 33 20.18 19.41 25.84
N CYS A 34 19.35 20.02 25.00
CA CYS A 34 18.01 20.50 25.37
C CYS A 34 16.91 19.91 24.49
N MET A 35 15.66 20.09 24.91
CA MET A 35 14.47 19.74 24.15
C MET A 35 13.97 20.95 23.38
N VAL A 36 13.97 20.85 22.05
CA VAL A 36 13.64 21.94 21.13
C VAL A 36 12.35 21.63 20.39
N GLY A 37 11.39 22.55 20.45
CA GLY A 37 10.13 22.47 19.72
C GLY A 37 10.13 23.26 18.42
N LEU A 38 9.75 22.63 17.32
CA LEU A 38 9.33 23.30 16.09
C LEU A 38 7.81 23.47 16.15
N ILE A 39 7.37 24.71 16.24
CA ILE A 39 5.95 25.06 16.29
C ILE A 39 5.54 25.77 15.01
N GLY A 40 4.32 25.49 14.58
CA GLY A 40 3.70 26.13 13.43
C GLY A 40 2.56 25.26 12.87
N PRO A 41 1.73 25.81 11.97
CA PRO A 41 0.66 25.10 11.31
C PRO A 41 1.12 23.86 10.53
N ASP A 42 0.19 23.01 10.11
CA ASP A 42 0.52 21.89 9.23
C ASP A 42 0.90 22.42 7.84
N GLY A 43 1.84 21.74 7.20
CA GLY A 43 2.31 22.12 5.86
C GLY A 43 3.34 23.24 5.81
N VAL A 44 3.68 23.92 6.92
CA VAL A 44 4.69 25.00 6.93
C VAL A 44 6.15 24.54 6.77
N GLY A 45 6.38 23.23 6.64
CA GLY A 45 7.71 22.66 6.40
C GLY A 45 8.38 22.01 7.62
N LYS A 46 7.73 21.90 8.78
CA LYS A 46 8.29 21.28 10.01
C LYS A 46 8.90 19.89 9.73
N SER A 47 8.07 18.95 9.28
CA SER A 47 8.49 17.58 8.95
C SER A 47 9.52 17.54 7.81
N SER A 48 9.43 18.49 6.87
CA SER A 48 10.42 18.62 5.80
C SER A 48 11.81 19.01 6.35
N LEU A 49 11.87 19.96 7.28
CA LEU A 49 13.10 20.35 7.97
C LEU A 49 13.67 19.17 8.77
N LEU A 50 12.82 18.48 9.55
CA LEU A 50 13.24 17.30 10.33
C LEU A 50 13.78 16.17 9.45
N SER A 51 13.17 15.95 8.27
CA SER A 51 13.63 14.92 7.32
C SER A 51 15.00 15.24 6.70
N LEU A 52 15.33 16.52 6.52
CA LEU A 52 16.65 16.96 6.07
C LEU A 52 17.70 16.79 7.18
N VAL A 53 17.34 17.18 8.41
CA VAL A 53 18.22 17.05 9.59
C VAL A 53 18.51 15.59 9.93
N SER A 54 17.53 14.69 9.80
CA SER A 54 17.74 13.25 10.03
C SER A 54 18.55 12.55 8.92
N GLY A 55 18.71 13.21 7.77
CA GLY A 55 19.31 12.62 6.57
C GLY A 55 18.37 11.71 5.77
N ALA A 56 17.10 11.61 6.16
CA ALA A 56 16.08 10.84 5.43
C ALA A 56 15.81 11.41 4.03
N ARG A 57 15.92 12.74 3.87
CA ARG A 57 15.72 13.47 2.61
C ARG A 57 17.03 14.09 2.13
N ALA A 58 17.22 14.14 0.82
CA ALA A 58 18.41 14.74 0.22
C ALA A 58 18.34 16.27 0.27
N ILE A 59 19.49 16.90 0.58
CA ILE A 59 19.64 18.36 0.60
C ILE A 59 19.71 18.86 -0.85
N GLN A 60 18.87 19.84 -1.19
CA GLN A 60 18.85 20.49 -2.50
C GLN A 60 19.78 21.72 -2.47
N ASP A 61 19.43 22.72 -1.66
CA ASP A 61 20.17 23.98 -1.52
C ASP A 61 20.62 24.20 -0.07
N GLY A 62 21.69 24.98 0.13
CA GLY A 62 22.26 25.30 1.44
C GLY A 62 23.07 24.18 2.10
N GLU A 63 23.54 24.45 3.32
CA GLU A 63 24.39 23.54 4.11
C GLU A 63 23.68 23.12 5.41
N ILE A 64 23.81 21.83 5.76
CA ILE A 64 23.25 21.27 6.98
C ILE A 64 24.33 20.49 7.71
N ASN A 65 24.74 21.00 8.87
CA ASN A 65 25.67 20.34 9.77
C ASN A 65 24.90 19.73 10.94
N VAL A 66 25.08 18.43 11.18
CA VAL A 66 24.44 17.69 12.29
C VAL A 66 25.50 16.90 13.03
N LEU A 67 25.52 17.02 14.36
CA LEU A 67 26.53 16.42 15.25
C LEU A 67 27.96 16.69 14.76
N ASN A 68 28.25 17.96 14.45
CA ASN A 68 29.55 18.48 14.02
C ASN A 68 30.08 18.02 12.64
N GLY A 69 29.20 17.65 11.70
CA GLY A 69 29.63 17.42 10.31
C GLY A 69 28.53 17.59 9.28
N ASP A 70 28.94 17.73 8.02
CA ASP A 70 28.07 18.05 6.88
C ASP A 70 27.27 16.82 6.41
N MET A 71 25.95 16.96 6.41
CA MET A 71 25.00 15.94 5.98
C MET A 71 25.00 15.72 4.46
N ARG A 72 25.65 16.56 3.63
CA ARG A 72 25.90 16.27 2.21
C ARG A 72 26.97 15.20 2.01
N SER A 73 27.90 15.05 2.96
CA SER A 73 28.94 14.01 2.91
C SER A 73 28.37 12.62 3.17
N LYS A 74 28.54 11.70 2.21
CA LYS A 74 28.12 10.29 2.36
C LYS A 74 28.83 9.61 3.54
N GLN A 75 30.12 9.87 3.71
CA GLN A 75 30.93 9.29 4.78
C GLN A 75 30.46 9.78 6.17
N HIS A 76 30.13 11.07 6.28
CA HIS A 76 29.57 11.61 7.52
C HIS A 76 28.21 10.97 7.83
N ARG A 77 27.28 10.93 6.85
CA ARG A 77 25.97 10.29 7.00
C ARG A 77 26.06 8.85 7.49
N GLU A 78 26.95 8.04 6.91
CA GLU A 78 27.17 6.65 7.32
C GLU A 78 27.66 6.51 8.77
N SER A 79 28.37 7.52 9.29
CA SER A 79 28.84 7.56 10.68
C SER A 79 27.84 8.14 11.67
N VAL A 80 27.01 9.10 11.25
CA VAL A 80 26.16 9.91 12.13
C VAL A 80 24.72 9.41 12.21
N CYS A 81 24.14 8.89 11.11
CA CYS A 81 22.76 8.39 11.11
C CYS A 81 22.50 7.31 12.19
N PRO A 82 23.44 6.40 12.52
CA PRO A 82 23.24 5.46 13.62
C PRO A 82 23.15 6.10 15.02
N ARG A 83 23.54 7.38 15.15
CA ARG A 83 23.47 8.19 16.37
C ARG A 83 22.25 9.12 16.37
N ILE A 84 21.45 9.09 15.31
CA ILE A 84 20.23 9.89 15.15
C ILE A 84 19.03 8.95 15.12
N ALA A 85 18.10 9.13 16.04
CA ALA A 85 16.82 8.46 15.99
C ALA A 85 15.76 9.36 15.36
N TYR A 86 15.02 8.86 14.38
CA TYR A 86 13.93 9.60 13.73
C TYR A 86 12.63 8.83 13.85
N MET A 87 11.64 9.46 14.49
CA MET A 87 10.26 8.97 14.56
C MET A 87 9.39 9.83 13.63
N PRO A 88 8.97 9.31 12.47
CA PRO A 88 8.19 10.06 11.48
C PRO A 88 6.74 10.30 11.93
N GLN A 89 6.11 11.33 11.38
CA GLN A 89 4.71 11.67 11.65
C GLN A 89 3.74 10.53 11.31
N GLY A 90 2.89 10.18 12.27
CA GLY A 90 1.79 9.25 12.13
C GLY A 90 1.90 8.00 13.01
N LEU A 91 0.75 7.51 13.48
CA LEU A 91 0.66 6.42 14.46
C LEU A 91 1.27 5.11 13.94
N GLY A 92 2.49 4.80 14.39
CA GLY A 92 3.16 3.53 14.10
C GLY A 92 3.70 3.39 12.67
N LYS A 93 3.93 4.48 11.93
CA LYS A 93 4.54 4.41 10.58
C LYS A 93 5.97 3.85 10.58
N ASN A 94 6.68 3.96 11.69
CA ASN A 94 7.98 3.32 11.90
C ASN A 94 7.89 1.85 12.34
N LEU A 95 6.68 1.31 12.60
CA LEU A 95 6.48 -0.04 13.11
C LEU A 95 6.05 -1.01 12.01
N TYR A 96 6.31 -2.30 12.24
CA TYR A 96 5.77 -3.37 11.42
C TYR A 96 4.49 -3.91 12.10
N PRO A 97 3.30 -3.67 11.52
CA PRO A 97 2.03 -3.92 12.20
C PRO A 97 1.73 -5.41 12.41
N THR A 98 2.30 -6.29 11.58
CA THR A 98 2.16 -7.75 11.71
C THR A 98 3.05 -8.36 12.78
N LEU A 99 4.14 -7.68 13.14
CA LEU A 99 5.09 -8.15 14.15
C LEU A 99 4.60 -7.82 15.55
N SER A 100 4.94 -8.65 16.53
CA SER A 100 4.73 -8.39 17.95
C SER A 100 5.55 -7.20 18.45
N VAL A 101 5.23 -6.70 19.65
CA VAL A 101 6.03 -5.70 20.37
C VAL A 101 7.49 -6.15 20.48
N GLU A 102 7.72 -7.39 20.92
CA GLU A 102 9.07 -7.94 21.05
C GLU A 102 9.77 -8.08 19.69
N GLU A 103 9.07 -8.58 18.68
CA GLU A 103 9.64 -8.78 17.34
C GLU A 103 10.06 -7.46 16.69
N ASN A 104 9.26 -6.40 16.85
CA ASN A 104 9.65 -5.05 16.41
C ASN A 104 10.97 -4.63 17.09
N LEU A 105 11.05 -4.72 18.42
CA LEU A 105 12.25 -4.29 19.14
C LEU A 105 13.47 -5.15 18.83
N GLN A 106 13.30 -6.48 18.70
CA GLN A 106 14.36 -7.39 18.27
C GLN A 106 14.87 -7.02 16.87
N PHE A 107 13.97 -6.69 15.95
CA PHE A 107 14.32 -6.27 14.59
C PHE A 107 15.19 -5.01 14.63
N PHE A 108 14.74 -3.93 15.28
CA PHE A 108 15.51 -2.69 15.37
C PHE A 108 16.86 -2.91 16.05
N ALA A 109 16.90 -3.62 17.18
CA ALA A 109 18.16 -3.85 17.88
C ALA A 109 19.16 -4.70 17.05
N ARG A 110 18.68 -5.62 16.20
CA ARG A 110 19.53 -6.34 15.23
C ARG A 110 20.06 -5.43 14.14
N LEU A 111 19.27 -4.48 13.63
CA LEU A 111 19.72 -3.51 12.63
C LEU A 111 20.92 -2.68 13.13
N PHE A 112 20.87 -2.27 14.40
CA PHE A 112 21.95 -1.53 15.06
C PHE A 112 23.08 -2.43 15.59
N GLY A 113 23.00 -3.75 15.39
CA GLY A 113 24.11 -4.68 15.65
C GLY A 113 24.23 -5.16 17.11
N HIS A 114 23.17 -5.03 17.91
CA HIS A 114 23.18 -5.47 19.31
C HIS A 114 23.24 -7.00 19.40
N ASN A 115 24.08 -7.53 20.30
CA ASN A 115 24.16 -8.97 20.57
C ASN A 115 22.93 -9.47 21.35
N ALA A 116 22.74 -10.78 21.45
CA ALA A 116 21.52 -11.34 22.05
C ALA A 116 21.27 -10.92 23.51
N ALA A 117 22.32 -10.86 24.33
CA ALA A 117 22.22 -10.47 25.73
C ALA A 117 21.85 -8.98 25.86
N GLU A 118 22.51 -8.11 25.10
CA GLU A 118 22.26 -6.67 25.09
C GLU A 118 20.86 -6.35 24.56
N ARG A 119 20.42 -7.04 23.50
CA ARG A 119 19.04 -6.91 22.99
C ARG A 119 18.02 -7.22 24.07
N ARG A 120 18.17 -8.35 24.77
CA ARG A 120 17.20 -8.73 25.80
C ARG A 120 17.18 -7.72 26.95
N ARG A 121 18.35 -7.33 27.46
CA ARG A 121 18.46 -6.33 28.52
C ARG A 121 17.75 -5.02 28.17
N ARG A 122 18.00 -4.47 26.97
CA ARG A 122 17.41 -3.21 26.53
C ARG A 122 15.92 -3.30 26.27
N ILE A 123 15.47 -4.39 25.65
CA ILE A 123 14.05 -4.66 25.43
C ILE A 123 13.32 -4.66 26.77
N ASP A 124 13.85 -5.37 27.77
CA ASP A 124 13.25 -5.44 29.09
C ASP A 124 13.23 -4.06 29.75
N GLN A 125 14.37 -3.35 29.79
CA GLN A 125 14.46 -2.00 30.37
C GLN A 125 13.43 -1.03 29.76
N LEU A 126 13.40 -0.91 28.43
CA LEU A 126 12.50 0.00 27.74
C LEU A 126 11.04 -0.41 27.92
N THR A 127 10.71 -1.70 27.79
CA THR A 127 9.32 -2.14 27.90
C THR A 127 8.79 -2.10 29.33
N TYR A 128 9.64 -2.23 30.35
CA TYR A 128 9.26 -1.95 31.74
C TYR A 128 9.01 -0.46 31.95
N SER A 129 9.91 0.43 31.49
CA SER A 129 9.76 1.88 31.68
C SER A 129 8.54 2.46 30.97
N THR A 130 8.11 1.85 29.86
CA THR A 130 6.94 2.27 29.08
C THR A 130 5.64 1.51 29.42
N GLY A 131 5.69 0.50 30.30
CA GLY A 131 4.55 -0.36 30.61
C GLY A 131 4.12 -1.30 29.47
N LEU A 132 4.99 -1.53 28.49
CA LEU A 132 4.72 -2.44 27.35
C LEU A 132 5.12 -3.89 27.63
N TYR A 133 5.82 -4.17 28.73
CA TYR A 133 6.30 -5.51 29.07
C TYR A 133 5.20 -6.60 29.09
N PRO A 134 3.97 -6.36 29.60
CA PRO A 134 2.90 -7.37 29.54
C PRO A 134 2.42 -7.69 28.11
N PHE A 135 2.74 -6.84 27.14
CA PHE A 135 2.22 -6.91 25.77
C PHE A 135 3.26 -7.37 24.75
N LEU A 136 4.40 -7.92 25.18
CA LEU A 136 5.51 -8.34 24.30
C LEU A 136 5.06 -9.22 23.12
N ASN A 137 4.10 -10.13 23.35
CA ASN A 137 3.59 -11.05 22.33
C ASN A 137 2.45 -10.47 21.47
N ARG A 138 1.95 -9.26 21.77
CA ARG A 138 0.82 -8.66 21.06
C ARG A 138 1.30 -8.03 19.75
N PRO A 139 0.65 -8.30 18.60
CA PRO A 139 0.96 -7.64 17.33
C PRO A 139 0.79 -6.12 17.41
N ALA A 140 1.75 -5.37 16.85
CA ALA A 140 1.77 -3.91 16.89
C ALA A 140 0.51 -3.29 16.26
N GLY A 141 -0.05 -3.91 15.21
CA GLY A 141 -1.29 -3.48 14.58
C GLY A 141 -2.50 -3.47 15.52
N LYS A 142 -2.50 -4.36 16.53
CA LYS A 142 -3.58 -4.52 17.54
C LYS A 142 -3.37 -3.66 18.79
N LEU A 143 -2.33 -2.83 18.86
CA LEU A 143 -2.10 -1.91 19.97
C LEU A 143 -2.96 -0.65 19.83
N SER A 144 -3.27 0.01 20.96
CA SER A 144 -3.89 1.34 20.94
C SER A 144 -2.93 2.40 20.36
N GLY A 145 -3.44 3.56 19.94
CA GLY A 145 -2.61 4.64 19.40
C GLY A 145 -1.45 5.04 20.32
N GLY A 146 -1.74 5.29 21.60
CA GLY A 146 -0.72 5.61 22.60
C GLY A 146 0.31 4.47 22.80
N MET A 147 -0.12 3.21 22.80
CA MET A 147 0.80 2.06 22.88
C MET A 147 1.68 1.94 21.63
N LYS A 148 1.16 2.23 20.44
CA LYS A 148 1.94 2.28 19.20
C LYS A 148 3.01 3.36 19.28
N GLN A 149 2.69 4.55 19.79
CA GLN A 149 3.71 5.61 19.94
C GLN A 149 4.77 5.28 20.98
N LYS A 150 4.38 4.68 22.12
CA LYS A 150 5.36 4.17 23.10
C LYS A 150 6.29 3.12 22.49
N LEU A 151 5.74 2.19 21.70
CA LEU A 151 6.56 1.19 21.01
C LEU A 151 7.47 1.83 19.96
N GLY A 152 6.95 2.78 19.17
CA GLY A 152 7.74 3.56 18.20
C GLY A 152 8.91 4.29 18.85
N LEU A 153 8.68 4.87 20.04
CA LEU A 153 9.72 5.50 20.84
C LEU A 153 10.73 4.48 21.36
N CYS A 154 10.28 3.32 21.89
CA CYS A 154 11.21 2.25 22.30
C CYS A 154 12.10 1.77 21.15
N CYS A 155 11.53 1.58 19.95
CA CYS A 155 12.29 1.23 18.75
C CYS A 155 13.33 2.31 18.38
N SER A 156 12.99 3.57 18.60
CA SER A 156 13.86 4.72 18.34
C SER A 156 14.96 4.86 19.39
N LEU A 157 14.70 4.52 20.65
CA LEU A 157 15.66 4.62 21.75
C LEU A 157 16.55 3.38 21.91
N ILE A 158 16.22 2.26 21.26
CA ILE A 158 16.90 0.99 21.49
C ILE A 158 18.41 1.02 21.25
N HIS A 159 18.90 2.01 20.50
CA HIS A 159 20.29 2.15 20.07
C HIS A 159 21.05 3.34 20.69
N ASP A 160 20.52 3.97 21.76
CA ASP A 160 21.11 5.15 22.45
C ASP A 160 21.51 6.29 21.49
N PRO A 161 20.54 6.98 20.87
CA PRO A 161 20.83 8.11 20.00
C PRO A 161 21.36 9.32 20.77
N ASP A 162 22.27 10.08 20.16
CA ASP A 162 22.68 11.39 20.67
C ASP A 162 21.68 12.50 20.30
N LEU A 163 20.94 12.29 19.21
CA LEU A 163 19.91 13.18 18.71
C LEU A 163 18.63 12.40 18.45
N LEU A 164 17.58 12.70 19.20
CA LEU A 164 16.24 12.15 19.03
C LEU A 164 15.35 13.17 18.31
N ILE A 165 14.82 12.80 17.15
CA ILE A 165 13.93 13.63 16.34
C ILE A 165 12.54 13.00 16.33
N LEU A 166 11.56 13.74 16.83
CA LEU A 166 10.17 13.31 16.94
C LEU A 166 9.29 14.22 16.09
N ASP A 167 8.73 13.70 15.01
CA ASP A 167 7.86 14.44 14.11
C ASP A 167 6.39 14.20 14.52
N GLU A 168 5.80 15.15 15.24
CA GLU A 168 4.41 15.08 15.73
C GLU A 168 4.05 13.74 16.42
N PRO A 169 4.79 13.35 17.47
CA PRO A 169 4.70 12.01 18.07
C PRO A 169 3.39 11.74 18.82
N THR A 170 2.65 12.78 19.20
CA THR A 170 1.49 12.73 20.10
C THR A 170 0.17 13.06 19.41
N THR A 171 0.20 13.37 18.11
CA THR A 171 -1.00 13.65 17.31
C THR A 171 -1.97 12.48 17.35
N GLY A 172 -3.21 12.75 17.77
CA GLY A 172 -4.27 11.75 17.85
C GLY A 172 -4.19 10.78 19.04
N VAL A 173 -3.30 11.01 20.01
CA VAL A 173 -3.20 10.24 21.27
C VAL A 173 -4.03 10.91 22.37
N ASP A 174 -4.60 10.15 23.32
CA ASP A 174 -5.31 10.72 24.47
C ASP A 174 -4.39 11.57 25.37
N PRO A 175 -4.95 12.57 26.09
CA PRO A 175 -4.16 13.45 26.97
C PRO A 175 -3.34 12.70 28.03
N LEU A 176 -3.89 11.63 28.61
CA LEU A 176 -3.16 10.82 29.60
C LEU A 176 -1.95 10.11 28.97
N ALA A 177 -2.15 9.40 27.85
CA ALA A 177 -1.06 8.72 27.16
C ALA A 177 -0.03 9.70 26.58
N ARG A 178 -0.44 10.91 26.20
CA ARG A 178 0.44 12.03 25.83
C ARG A 178 1.29 12.50 27.01
N SER A 179 0.69 12.75 28.18
CA SER A 179 1.46 13.10 29.39
C SER A 179 2.48 12.02 29.72
N GLN A 180 2.04 10.75 29.73
CA GLN A 180 2.91 9.61 29.99
C GLN A 180 4.05 9.46 28.95
N PHE A 181 3.82 9.88 27.71
CA PHE A 181 4.84 9.91 26.67
C PHE A 181 5.91 10.95 27.00
N TRP A 182 5.52 12.15 27.40
CA TRP A 182 6.46 13.21 27.80
C TRP A 182 7.22 12.87 29.08
N ASP A 183 6.55 12.31 30.09
CA ASP A 183 7.19 11.84 31.33
C ASP A 183 8.23 10.75 31.07
N LEU A 184 8.05 9.96 30.02
CA LEU A 184 9.04 8.98 29.57
C LEU A 184 10.26 9.65 28.91
N ILE A 185 10.04 10.63 28.04
CA ILE A 185 11.14 11.40 27.43
C ILE A 185 11.98 12.09 28.51
N ASP A 186 11.33 12.72 29.50
CA ASP A 186 12.01 13.39 30.60
C ASP A 186 12.87 12.43 31.42
N ARG A 187 12.35 11.22 31.70
CA ARG A 187 13.12 10.15 32.36
C ARG A 187 14.33 9.74 31.53
N VAL A 188 14.17 9.49 30.24
CA VAL A 188 15.29 9.09 29.35
C VAL A 188 16.35 10.20 29.28
N ARG A 189 15.95 11.47 29.18
CA ARG A 189 16.87 12.62 29.22
C ARG A 189 17.59 12.74 30.56
N SER A 190 16.93 12.39 31.67
CA SER A 190 17.57 12.37 33.00
C SER A 190 18.65 11.29 33.10
N GLU A 191 18.47 10.16 32.42
CA GLU A 191 19.46 9.08 32.33
C GLU A 191 20.58 9.39 31.31
N GLN A 192 20.28 10.20 30.28
CA GLN A 192 21.21 10.58 29.21
C GLN A 192 21.28 12.11 29.02
N PRO A 193 21.99 12.85 29.90
CA PRO A 193 22.01 14.33 29.89
C PRO A 193 22.60 14.95 28.61
N GLY A 194 23.36 14.18 27.83
CA GLY A 194 23.95 14.61 26.56
C GLY A 194 23.00 14.53 25.36
N MET A 195 21.86 13.83 25.49
CA MET A 195 20.92 13.63 24.39
C MET A 195 20.17 14.92 24.07
N SER A 196 20.16 15.32 22.79
CA SER A 196 19.35 16.43 22.29
C SER A 196 18.04 15.90 21.72
N VAL A 197 16.93 16.60 21.96
CA VAL A 197 15.61 16.18 21.46
C VAL A 197 15.03 17.30 20.61
N ILE A 198 14.62 16.99 19.38
CA ILE A 198 13.92 17.92 18.49
C ILE A 198 12.52 17.37 18.24
N VAL A 199 11.50 18.17 18.53
CA VAL A 199 10.09 17.79 18.42
C VAL A 199 9.38 18.74 17.48
N ALA A 200 8.69 18.24 16.45
CA ALA A 200 7.63 19.02 15.80
C ALA A 200 6.32 18.76 16.54
N THR A 201 5.60 19.83 16.92
CA THR A 201 4.27 19.70 17.52
C THR A 201 3.32 20.76 16.98
N ALA A 202 2.05 20.38 16.87
CA ALA A 202 0.93 21.28 16.62
C ALA A 202 0.22 21.71 17.92
N TYR A 203 0.54 21.10 19.07
CA TYR A 203 -0.05 21.41 20.37
C TYR A 203 0.81 22.44 21.12
N MET A 204 0.29 23.65 21.31
CA MET A 204 1.00 24.72 21.99
C MET A 204 1.25 24.41 23.48
N ASP A 205 0.37 23.62 24.10
CA ASP A 205 0.54 23.18 25.51
C ASP A 205 1.75 22.25 25.68
N GLU A 206 2.06 21.43 24.66
CA GLU A 206 3.29 20.63 24.64
C GLU A 206 4.51 21.53 24.46
N ALA A 207 4.41 22.51 23.56
CA ALA A 207 5.46 23.46 23.29
C ALA A 207 5.91 24.24 24.55
N GLN A 208 4.99 24.48 25.48
CA GLN A 208 5.29 25.17 26.73
C GLN A 208 6.28 24.39 27.63
N ARG A 209 6.39 23.07 27.46
CA ARG A 209 7.31 22.21 28.23
C ARG A 209 8.74 22.21 27.67
N PHE A 210 8.95 22.75 26.48
CA PHE A 210 10.25 22.67 25.80
C PHE A 210 11.22 23.74 26.29
N ASP A 211 12.51 23.42 26.24
CA ASP A 211 13.59 24.31 26.68
C ASP A 211 13.80 25.47 25.67
N TRP A 212 13.54 25.20 24.38
CA TRP A 212 13.72 26.15 23.28
C TRP A 212 12.64 25.95 22.21
N LEU A 213 12.19 27.02 21.58
CA LEU A 213 11.18 27.00 20.53
C LEU A 213 11.69 27.64 19.24
N VAL A 214 11.24 27.08 18.11
CA VAL A 214 11.46 27.57 16.76
C VAL A 214 10.08 27.75 16.13
N ALA A 215 9.64 28.99 16.00
CA ALA A 215 8.39 29.33 15.35
C ALA A 215 8.58 29.41 13.83
N MET A 216 7.78 28.65 13.09
CA MET A 216 7.84 28.57 11.63
C MET A 216 6.51 28.91 10.98
N ASP A 217 6.56 29.61 9.85
CA ASP A 217 5.43 29.87 8.96
C ASP A 217 5.90 29.92 7.51
N ASP A 218 5.14 29.30 6.61
CA ASP A 218 5.38 29.29 5.17
C ASP A 218 6.84 29.01 4.74
N GLY A 219 7.45 27.99 5.36
CA GLY A 219 8.83 27.59 5.07
C GLY A 219 9.89 28.58 5.57
N LYS A 220 9.56 29.50 6.48
CA LYS A 220 10.46 30.49 7.09
C LYS A 220 10.50 30.38 8.61
N ILE A 221 11.63 30.77 9.21
CA ILE A 221 11.71 30.95 10.67
C ILE A 221 11.19 32.35 11.01
N LEU A 222 10.18 32.42 11.87
CA LEU A 222 9.67 33.68 12.41
C LEU A 222 10.55 34.15 13.58
N LYS A 223 10.78 33.25 14.54
CA LYS A 223 11.51 33.56 15.78
C LYS A 223 12.03 32.28 16.44
N THR A 224 13.10 32.42 17.21
CA THR A 224 13.64 31.34 18.05
C THR A 224 13.95 31.87 19.44
N ASP A 225 13.35 31.28 20.47
CA ASP A 225 13.59 31.66 21.86
C ASP A 225 13.03 30.62 22.84
N THR A 226 13.25 30.80 24.14
CA THR A 226 12.56 30.03 25.19
C THR A 226 11.06 30.38 25.25
N PRO A 227 10.17 29.46 25.68
CA PRO A 227 8.73 29.76 25.80
C PRO A 227 8.43 31.00 26.64
N ALA A 228 9.12 31.17 27.78
CA ALA A 228 8.93 32.32 28.67
C ALA A 228 9.31 33.65 28.00
N GLN A 229 10.44 33.67 27.28
CA GLN A 229 10.88 34.88 26.56
C GLN A 229 9.97 35.20 25.37
N LEU A 230 9.42 34.20 24.68
CA LEU A 230 8.43 34.45 23.64
C LEU A 230 7.19 35.15 24.21
N LEU A 231 6.62 34.63 25.31
CA LEU A 231 5.44 35.24 25.97
C LEU A 231 5.71 36.67 26.46
N GLU A 232 6.89 36.91 27.04
CA GLU A 232 7.31 38.23 27.51
C GLU A 232 7.48 39.22 26.35
N GLN A 233 8.13 38.79 25.26
CA GLN A 233 8.35 39.62 24.06
C GLN A 233 7.04 39.97 23.35
N THR A 234 6.08 39.05 23.31
CA THR A 234 4.77 39.27 22.66
C THR A 234 3.73 39.88 23.58
N GLN A 235 3.98 39.93 24.90
CA GLN A 235 3.05 40.39 25.93
C GLN A 235 1.70 39.64 25.89
N THR A 236 1.76 38.31 25.79
CA THR A 236 0.58 37.45 25.66
C THR A 236 0.56 36.39 26.75
N ASP A 237 -0.65 35.93 27.11
CA ASP A 237 -0.84 34.95 28.18
C ASP A 237 -0.76 33.49 27.70
N SER A 238 -0.71 33.25 26.38
CA SER A 238 -0.61 31.92 25.78
C SER A 238 0.34 31.87 24.59
N LEU A 239 0.96 30.71 24.35
CA LEU A 239 1.87 30.50 23.22
C LEU A 239 1.14 30.56 21.87
N GLU A 240 -0.15 30.21 21.82
CA GLU A 240 -0.96 30.36 20.63
C GLU A 240 -1.13 31.84 20.26
N ALA A 241 -1.43 32.70 21.23
CA ALA A 241 -1.50 34.14 21.03
C ALA A 241 -0.13 34.74 20.67
N ALA A 242 0.94 34.29 21.32
CA ALA A 242 2.32 34.68 20.97
C ALA A 242 2.66 34.32 19.51
N PHE A 243 2.30 33.11 19.08
CA PHE A 243 2.52 32.66 17.71
C PHE A 243 1.73 33.51 16.71
N ILE A 244 0.45 33.80 16.98
CA ILE A 244 -0.36 34.68 16.13
C ILE A 244 0.25 36.08 16.03
N TYR A 245 0.79 36.60 17.13
CA TYR A 245 1.45 37.91 17.14
C TYR A 245 2.70 37.93 16.24
N LEU A 246 3.47 36.84 16.21
CA LEU A 246 4.69 36.69 15.40
C LEU A 246 4.42 36.49 13.90
N LEU A 247 3.18 36.20 13.50
CA LEU A 247 2.84 36.02 12.09
C LEU A 247 2.99 37.34 11.30
N PRO A 248 3.31 37.28 10.00
CA PRO A 248 3.39 38.45 9.14
C PRO A 248 2.12 39.31 9.19
N GLU A 249 2.28 40.64 9.11
CA GLU A 249 1.16 41.59 9.24
C GLU A 249 0.02 41.31 8.24
N GLU A 250 0.35 40.87 7.02
CA GLU A 250 -0.62 40.51 5.99
C GLU A 250 -1.60 39.42 6.44
N LYS A 251 -1.13 38.42 7.20
CA LYS A 251 -1.96 37.34 7.74
C LYS A 251 -2.72 37.77 8.99
N ARG A 252 -2.14 38.68 9.79
CA ARG A 252 -2.71 39.15 11.06
C ARG A 252 -3.76 40.26 10.89
N ARG A 253 -3.70 41.08 9.84
CA ARG A 253 -4.47 42.33 9.70
C ARG A 253 -6.00 42.16 9.85
N ASN A 254 -6.53 41.00 9.46
CA ASN A 254 -7.96 40.69 9.53
C ASN A 254 -8.31 39.71 10.67
N HIS A 255 -7.33 39.31 11.47
CA HIS A 255 -7.55 38.41 12.59
C HIS A 255 -8.27 39.15 13.70
N VAL A 256 -9.39 38.57 14.16
CA VAL A 256 -10.12 39.02 15.34
C VAL A 256 -10.26 37.80 16.25
N PRO A 257 -9.92 37.92 17.54
CA PRO A 257 -10.10 36.84 18.50
C PRO A 257 -11.55 36.32 18.52
N VAL A 258 -11.71 35.03 18.77
CA VAL A 258 -13.03 34.41 18.88
C VAL A 258 -13.68 34.78 20.21
N GLU A 259 -14.75 35.57 20.16
CA GLU A 259 -15.59 35.83 21.33
C GLU A 259 -16.74 34.80 21.40
N ILE A 260 -16.82 34.07 22.52
CA ILE A 260 -17.88 33.08 22.75
C ILE A 260 -19.12 33.82 23.26
N THR A 261 -20.06 34.11 22.37
CA THR A 261 -21.36 34.67 22.76
C THR A 261 -22.18 33.59 23.47
N PRO A 262 -22.71 33.81 24.69
CA PRO A 262 -23.50 32.81 25.40
C PRO A 262 -24.75 32.38 24.63
N LEU A 263 -25.15 31.11 24.76
CA LEU A 263 -26.44 30.64 24.25
C LEU A 263 -27.58 31.21 25.10
N SER A 264 -28.56 31.85 24.46
CA SER A 264 -29.79 32.32 25.13
C SER A 264 -30.63 31.12 25.57
N THR A 265 -30.73 30.87 26.87
CA THR A 265 -31.57 29.82 27.46
C THR A 265 -33.00 30.31 27.63
N ASP A 266 -33.90 29.96 26.71
CA ASP A 266 -35.35 30.02 26.96
C ASP A 266 -35.81 28.69 27.57
N ASP A 267 -36.73 28.75 28.55
CA ASP A 267 -37.26 27.61 29.34
C ASP A 267 -38.00 26.53 28.49
N LYS A 268 -38.17 26.74 27.18
CA LYS A 268 -38.73 25.77 26.23
C LYS A 268 -37.69 25.32 25.19
N THR A 269 -36.55 24.84 25.66
CA THR A 269 -35.45 24.41 24.78
C THR A 269 -35.78 23.05 24.15
N GLU A 270 -36.08 23.04 22.85
CA GLU A 270 -36.29 21.83 22.06
C GLU A 270 -35.00 20.99 21.99
N ILE A 271 -35.13 19.67 22.14
CA ILE A 271 -34.00 18.72 22.01
C ILE A 271 -33.81 18.39 20.53
N ALA A 272 -32.62 18.68 20.00
CA ALA A 272 -32.26 18.37 18.62
C ALA A 272 -31.73 16.94 18.47
N ILE A 273 -30.93 16.46 19.42
CA ILE A 273 -30.40 15.09 19.44
C ILE A 273 -30.63 14.48 20.83
N GLU A 274 -31.15 13.26 20.85
CA GLU A 274 -31.20 12.43 22.05
C GLU A 274 -30.64 11.04 21.75
N ALA A 275 -29.73 10.56 22.58
CA ALA A 275 -29.21 9.19 22.55
C ALA A 275 -29.47 8.51 23.90
N GLN A 276 -30.06 7.31 23.87
CA GLN A 276 -30.33 6.49 25.04
C GLN A 276 -29.72 5.10 24.87
N ASP A 277 -28.83 4.73 25.79
CA ASP A 277 -28.11 3.45 25.85
C ASP A 277 -27.50 3.01 24.52
N LEU A 278 -27.03 3.99 23.72
CA LEU A 278 -26.59 3.75 22.37
C LEU A 278 -25.31 2.92 22.35
N THR A 279 -25.35 1.77 21.69
CA THR A 279 -24.27 0.78 21.70
C THR A 279 -23.96 0.28 20.30
N MET A 280 -22.67 0.12 19.98
CA MET A 280 -22.19 -0.41 18.70
C MET A 280 -21.17 -1.53 18.89
N ARG A 281 -21.45 -2.71 18.31
CA ARG A 281 -20.57 -3.88 18.34
C ARG A 281 -20.12 -4.28 16.93
N PHE A 282 -18.83 -4.50 16.75
CA PHE A 282 -18.22 -5.05 15.53
C PHE A 282 -17.64 -6.43 15.84
N GLY A 283 -18.42 -7.49 15.60
CA GLY A 283 -18.08 -8.83 16.08
C GLY A 283 -17.94 -8.82 17.61
N ASP A 284 -16.78 -9.21 18.12
CA ASP A 284 -16.49 -9.25 19.56
C ASP A 284 -16.07 -7.89 20.15
N PHE A 285 -15.86 -6.85 19.32
CA PHE A 285 -15.38 -5.54 19.77
C PHE A 285 -16.53 -4.56 19.98
N VAL A 286 -16.69 -4.04 21.21
CA VAL A 286 -17.65 -2.98 21.52
C VAL A 286 -16.98 -1.61 21.31
N ALA A 287 -17.42 -0.88 20.29
CA ALA A 287 -16.85 0.42 19.92
C ALA A 287 -17.50 1.60 20.66
N VAL A 288 -18.78 1.46 21.01
CA VAL A 288 -19.58 2.41 21.78
C VAL A 288 -20.42 1.60 22.75
N ASP A 289 -20.43 1.97 24.03
CA ASP A 289 -21.01 1.19 25.13
C ASP A 289 -21.96 2.06 25.98
N HIS A 290 -23.27 1.85 25.82
CA HIS A 290 -24.35 2.48 26.59
C HIS A 290 -24.24 4.02 26.71
N VAL A 291 -24.02 4.69 25.58
CA VAL A 291 -23.83 6.14 25.56
C VAL A 291 -25.17 6.88 25.67
N ASN A 292 -25.22 7.85 26.60
CA ASN A 292 -26.41 8.64 26.93
C ASN A 292 -26.08 10.14 26.88
N PHE A 293 -26.80 10.92 26.06
CA PHE A 293 -26.69 12.39 26.05
C PHE A 293 -27.88 13.07 25.35
N ARG A 294 -28.03 14.37 25.60
CA ARG A 294 -29.04 15.25 25.00
C ARG A 294 -28.41 16.57 24.58
N ILE A 295 -28.71 16.99 23.34
CA ILE A 295 -28.21 18.23 22.73
C ILE A 295 -29.41 19.12 22.41
N GLN A 296 -29.37 20.35 22.90
CA GLN A 296 -30.38 21.37 22.74
C GLN A 296 -30.26 22.05 21.37
N ARG A 297 -31.38 22.56 20.86
CA ARG A 297 -31.39 23.29 19.59
C ARG A 297 -30.54 24.56 19.66
N GLY A 298 -29.64 24.72 18.69
CA GLY A 298 -28.72 25.86 18.62
C GLY A 298 -27.49 25.74 19.53
N GLU A 299 -27.36 24.68 20.32
CA GLU A 299 -26.19 24.38 21.13
C GLU A 299 -25.00 23.96 20.25
N ILE A 300 -23.79 24.42 20.59
CA ILE A 300 -22.53 23.86 20.10
C ILE A 300 -22.05 22.82 21.11
N PHE A 301 -22.28 21.55 20.80
CA PHE A 301 -21.93 20.43 21.67
C PHE A 301 -20.67 19.73 21.18
N GLY A 302 -19.67 19.62 22.06
CA GLY A 302 -18.37 19.02 21.75
C GLY A 302 -18.22 17.58 22.24
N PHE A 303 -17.78 16.68 21.38
CA PHE A 303 -17.27 15.35 21.77
C PHE A 303 -15.75 15.41 21.90
N LEU A 304 -15.26 15.35 23.13
CA LEU A 304 -13.84 15.37 23.46
C LEU A 304 -13.38 13.96 23.86
N GLY A 305 -12.34 13.47 23.20
CA GLY A 305 -11.76 12.15 23.51
C GLY A 305 -10.68 11.77 22.50
N SER A 306 -10.00 10.66 22.72
CA SER A 306 -8.91 10.21 21.83
C SER A 306 -9.38 9.51 20.56
N ASN A 307 -8.44 9.26 19.66
CA ASN A 307 -8.73 8.46 18.47
C ASN A 307 -9.12 7.05 18.87
N GLY A 308 -10.25 6.59 18.33
CA GLY A 308 -10.79 5.26 18.63
C GLY A 308 -11.63 5.16 19.90
N CYS A 309 -11.93 6.26 20.61
CA CYS A 309 -12.80 6.21 21.79
C CYS A 309 -14.31 6.12 21.48
N GLY A 310 -14.70 6.08 20.20
CA GLY A 310 -16.09 5.91 19.76
C GLY A 310 -16.75 7.13 19.10
N LYS A 311 -16.12 8.32 19.09
CA LYS A 311 -16.72 9.59 18.59
C LYS A 311 -17.35 9.48 17.19
N SER A 312 -16.54 9.13 16.19
CA SER A 312 -16.97 9.01 14.80
C SER A 312 -17.99 7.87 14.61
N THR A 313 -17.89 6.80 15.40
CA THR A 313 -18.86 5.69 15.40
C THR A 313 -20.21 6.18 15.90
N THR A 314 -20.25 6.92 17.00
CA THR A 314 -21.47 7.54 17.53
C THR A 314 -22.07 8.53 16.53
N MET A 315 -21.25 9.38 15.88
CA MET A 315 -21.72 10.30 14.84
C MET A 315 -22.30 9.57 13.62
N LYS A 316 -21.69 8.45 13.19
CA LYS A 316 -22.22 7.60 12.11
C LYS A 316 -23.56 6.95 12.49
N MET A 317 -23.74 6.57 13.76
CA MET A 317 -25.03 6.09 14.24
C MET A 317 -26.09 7.19 14.23
N LEU A 318 -25.74 8.39 14.68
CA LEU A 318 -26.66 9.53 14.69
C LEU A 318 -27.00 10.07 13.29
N THR A 319 -26.16 9.84 12.29
CA THR A 319 -26.47 10.18 10.88
C THR A 319 -27.25 9.06 10.17
N GLY A 320 -27.45 7.92 10.83
CA GLY A 320 -28.06 6.73 10.25
C GLY A 320 -27.19 6.07 9.17
N LEU A 321 -25.89 6.38 9.11
CA LEU A 321 -24.90 5.72 8.24
C LEU A 321 -24.49 4.35 8.80
N LEU A 322 -24.66 4.16 10.11
CA LEU A 322 -24.36 2.92 10.81
C LEU A 322 -25.54 2.57 11.73
N PRO A 323 -26.24 1.45 11.54
CA PRO A 323 -27.29 1.06 12.49
C PRO A 323 -26.67 0.70 13.85
N ALA A 324 -27.28 1.15 14.93
CA ALA A 324 -26.87 0.79 16.28
C ALA A 324 -27.14 -0.70 16.55
N SER A 325 -26.28 -1.34 17.36
CA SER A 325 -26.49 -2.73 17.79
C SER A 325 -27.53 -2.82 18.90
N GLU A 326 -27.49 -1.87 19.83
CA GLU A 326 -28.43 -1.75 20.95
C GLU A 326 -28.69 -0.25 21.24
N GLY A 327 -29.76 0.04 21.98
CA GLY A 327 -30.17 1.41 22.29
C GLY A 327 -30.94 2.09 21.16
N GLN A 328 -31.29 3.36 21.37
CA GLN A 328 -32.06 4.18 20.42
C GLN A 328 -31.56 5.62 20.42
N ALA A 329 -31.74 6.28 19.29
CA ALA A 329 -31.46 7.70 19.15
C ALA A 329 -32.59 8.40 18.39
N TRP A 330 -32.77 9.68 18.69
CA TRP A 330 -33.79 10.55 18.10
C TRP A 330 -33.14 11.83 17.58
N LEU A 331 -33.60 12.27 16.41
CA LEU A 331 -33.30 13.58 15.82
C LEU A 331 -34.59 14.38 15.74
N PHE A 332 -34.61 15.55 16.36
CA PHE A 332 -35.79 16.44 16.43
C PHE A 332 -37.06 15.71 16.89
N GLY A 333 -36.94 14.83 17.88
CA GLY A 333 -38.03 14.00 18.41
C GLY A 333 -38.42 12.78 17.57
N HIS A 334 -37.85 12.62 16.37
CA HIS A 334 -38.09 11.45 15.52
C HIS A 334 -37.00 10.40 15.70
N LYS A 335 -37.38 9.14 15.91
CA LYS A 335 -36.43 8.04 16.02
C LYS A 335 -35.63 7.89 14.73
N ILE A 336 -34.33 7.70 14.86
CA ILE A 336 -33.43 7.55 13.70
C ILE A 336 -33.72 6.21 13.02
N ASP A 337 -34.05 6.28 11.73
CA ASP A 337 -34.15 5.13 10.82
C ASP A 337 -33.20 5.35 9.63
N SER A 338 -32.43 4.32 9.29
CA SER A 338 -31.55 4.30 8.12
C SER A 338 -32.26 4.54 6.78
N ASN A 339 -33.57 4.34 6.71
CA ASN A 339 -34.37 4.52 5.50
C ASN A 339 -35.08 5.89 5.42
N ASP A 340 -35.03 6.72 6.46
CA ASP A 340 -35.71 8.02 6.46
C ASP A 340 -34.87 9.11 5.79
N MET A 341 -35.12 9.32 4.50
CA MET A 341 -34.48 10.39 3.73
C MET A 341 -34.88 11.80 4.19
N ASN A 342 -36.04 11.99 4.83
CA ASN A 342 -36.50 13.32 5.25
C ASN A 342 -35.67 13.84 6.42
N THR A 343 -35.32 12.98 7.38
CA THR A 343 -34.44 13.35 8.48
C THR A 343 -33.04 13.69 7.98
N ARG A 344 -32.49 12.93 7.02
CA ARG A 344 -31.17 13.19 6.43
C ARG A 344 -31.08 14.53 5.71
N LYS A 345 -32.16 14.98 5.07
CA LYS A 345 -32.22 16.32 4.45
C LYS A 345 -32.11 17.47 5.45
N ARG A 346 -32.34 17.23 6.74
CA ARG A 346 -32.25 18.26 7.80
C ARG A 346 -30.87 18.29 8.47
N VAL A 347 -29.96 17.38 8.08
CA VAL A 347 -28.63 17.23 8.67
C VAL A 347 -27.56 17.55 7.62
N GLY A 348 -26.62 18.40 7.98
CA GLY A 348 -25.34 18.53 7.27
C GLY A 348 -24.29 17.69 7.98
N TYR A 349 -23.53 16.89 7.23
CA TYR A 349 -22.48 16.05 7.79
C TYR A 349 -21.16 16.32 7.10
N MET A 350 -20.13 16.56 7.91
CA MET A 350 -18.74 16.71 7.47
C MET A 350 -17.93 15.58 8.11
N SER A 351 -17.45 14.64 7.29
CA SER A 351 -16.63 13.52 7.75
C SER A 351 -15.15 13.89 7.90
N GLN A 352 -14.44 13.12 8.73
CA GLN A 352 -12.99 13.28 8.93
C GLN A 352 -12.18 13.08 7.64
N ALA A 353 -12.55 12.10 6.80
CA ALA A 353 -12.04 12.00 5.44
C ALA A 353 -12.83 12.96 4.55
N PHE A 354 -12.15 13.79 3.74
CA PHE A 354 -12.79 14.80 2.91
C PHE A 354 -13.95 14.23 2.09
N SER A 355 -15.15 14.80 2.24
CA SER A 355 -16.35 14.40 1.48
C SER A 355 -16.42 15.06 0.09
N LEU A 356 -15.39 15.81 -0.31
CA LEU A 356 -15.35 16.58 -1.55
C LEU A 356 -14.89 15.70 -2.73
N TYR A 357 -15.50 15.91 -3.89
CA TYR A 357 -15.02 15.31 -5.14
C TYR A 357 -13.82 16.11 -5.63
N SER A 358 -12.65 15.46 -5.63
CA SER A 358 -11.37 16.13 -5.90
C SER A 358 -11.19 16.48 -7.38
N GLU A 359 -11.95 15.82 -8.24
CA GLU A 359 -12.00 16.00 -9.69
C GLU A 359 -12.97 17.10 -10.14
N LEU A 360 -13.78 17.63 -9.21
CA LEU A 360 -14.75 18.70 -9.47
C LEU A 360 -14.25 20.02 -8.90
N THR A 361 -14.54 21.15 -9.55
CA THR A 361 -14.23 22.49 -9.03
C THR A 361 -15.04 22.83 -7.78
N VAL A 362 -14.67 23.90 -7.08
CA VAL A 362 -15.44 24.44 -5.94
C VAL A 362 -16.90 24.67 -6.31
N GLN A 363 -17.15 25.36 -7.43
CA GLN A 363 -18.51 25.59 -7.93
C GLN A 363 -19.25 24.29 -8.24
N GLN A 364 -18.58 23.35 -8.91
CA GLN A 364 -19.19 22.07 -9.27
C GLN A 364 -19.52 21.21 -8.05
N ASN A 365 -18.69 21.25 -7.00
CA ASN A 365 -18.99 20.58 -5.73
C ASN A 365 -20.24 21.18 -5.08
N LEU A 366 -20.33 22.50 -4.95
CA LEU A 366 -21.52 23.16 -4.37
C LEU A 366 -22.79 22.83 -5.18
N LEU A 367 -22.72 22.91 -6.51
CA LEU A 367 -23.84 22.59 -7.40
C LEU A 367 -24.27 21.12 -7.31
N LEU A 368 -23.31 20.20 -7.27
CA LEU A 368 -23.59 18.77 -7.13
C LEU A 368 -24.34 18.51 -5.83
N HIS A 369 -23.86 19.04 -4.70
CA HIS A 369 -24.50 18.83 -3.41
C HIS A 369 -25.88 19.51 -3.33
N ALA A 370 -26.05 20.71 -3.90
CA ALA A 370 -27.37 21.33 -4.03
C ALA A 370 -28.35 20.41 -4.77
N ARG A 371 -27.92 19.76 -5.87
CA ARG A 371 -28.74 18.79 -6.62
C ARG A 371 -29.04 17.53 -5.82
N LEU A 372 -28.05 16.95 -5.13
CA LEU A 372 -28.22 15.75 -4.31
C LEU A 372 -29.23 15.97 -3.18
N PHE A 373 -29.23 17.16 -2.58
CA PHE A 373 -30.19 17.54 -1.55
C PHE A 373 -31.51 18.09 -2.11
N HIS A 374 -31.71 18.04 -3.43
CA HIS A 374 -32.95 18.46 -4.11
C HIS A 374 -33.29 19.94 -3.92
N VAL A 375 -32.28 20.82 -3.86
CA VAL A 375 -32.49 22.27 -3.92
C VAL A 375 -33.14 22.62 -5.26
N PRO A 376 -34.27 23.37 -5.29
CA PRO A 376 -34.95 23.74 -6.52
C PRO A 376 -34.02 24.42 -7.52
N GLN A 377 -34.11 24.07 -8.80
CA GLN A 377 -33.18 24.55 -9.83
C GLN A 377 -33.11 26.09 -9.91
N GLU A 378 -34.25 26.76 -9.69
CA GLU A 378 -34.35 28.23 -9.66
C GLU A 378 -33.59 28.89 -8.49
N GLN A 379 -33.29 28.13 -7.44
CA GLN A 379 -32.61 28.61 -6.22
C GLN A 379 -31.15 28.15 -6.12
N GLN A 380 -30.70 27.25 -7.00
CA GLN A 380 -29.36 26.66 -6.95
C GLN A 380 -28.28 27.73 -7.06
N ASP A 381 -28.37 28.60 -8.07
CA ASP A 381 -27.35 29.63 -8.31
C ASP A 381 -27.29 30.64 -7.14
N GLN A 382 -28.45 31.04 -6.62
CA GLN A 382 -28.53 31.93 -5.45
C GLN A 382 -27.89 31.28 -4.21
N HIS A 383 -28.17 30.01 -3.95
CA HIS A 383 -27.57 29.30 -2.81
C HIS A 383 -26.05 29.15 -2.99
N ILE A 384 -25.57 28.88 -4.19
CA ILE A 384 -24.13 28.77 -4.47
C ILE A 384 -23.43 30.11 -4.23
N GLU A 385 -24.03 31.21 -4.69
CA GLU A 385 -23.50 32.57 -4.46
C GLU A 385 -23.51 32.92 -2.96
N GLU A 386 -24.61 32.64 -2.25
CA GLU A 386 -24.72 32.82 -0.80
C GLU A 386 -23.62 32.03 -0.06
N MET A 387 -23.39 30.76 -0.42
CA MET A 387 -22.33 29.95 0.19
C MET A 387 -20.94 30.47 -0.18
N ALA A 388 -20.75 30.95 -1.41
CA ALA A 388 -19.46 31.47 -1.85
C ALA A 388 -19.07 32.74 -1.08
N GLU A 389 -20.01 33.66 -0.86
CA GLU A 389 -19.79 34.87 -0.07
C GLU A 389 -19.60 34.55 1.41
N ARG A 390 -20.51 33.76 1.99
CA ARG A 390 -20.55 33.50 3.43
C ARG A 390 -19.33 32.74 3.94
N PHE A 391 -18.79 31.82 3.13
CA PHE A 391 -17.62 31.02 3.48
C PHE A 391 -16.32 31.55 2.83
N ASP A 392 -16.35 32.73 2.21
CA ASP A 392 -15.21 33.39 1.57
C ASP A 392 -14.50 32.47 0.55
N LEU A 393 -15.28 32.00 -0.44
CA LEU A 393 -14.87 31.10 -1.52
C LEU A 393 -14.91 31.77 -2.91
N THR A 394 -15.44 33.00 -3.01
CA THR A 394 -15.66 33.72 -4.28
C THR A 394 -14.42 33.77 -5.17
N GLY A 395 -13.22 33.95 -4.59
CA GLY A 395 -11.96 34.01 -5.33
C GLY A 395 -11.39 32.68 -5.84
N VAL A 396 -12.00 31.54 -5.50
CA VAL A 396 -11.47 30.19 -5.80
C VAL A 396 -12.49 29.26 -6.48
N MET A 397 -13.61 29.78 -6.97
CA MET A 397 -14.74 29.01 -7.51
C MET A 397 -14.36 28.01 -8.62
N ASP A 398 -13.39 28.36 -9.48
CA ASP A 398 -12.94 27.53 -10.60
C ASP A 398 -11.78 26.57 -10.26
N ARG A 399 -11.32 26.54 -9.01
CA ARG A 399 -10.20 25.68 -8.59
C ARG A 399 -10.68 24.31 -8.14
N LEU A 400 -9.81 23.31 -8.30
CA LEU A 400 -10.01 21.96 -7.74
C LEU A 400 -9.66 21.94 -6.23
N PRO A 401 -10.40 21.20 -5.38
CA PRO A 401 -10.17 21.11 -3.94
C PRO A 401 -8.74 20.77 -3.54
N ASP A 402 -8.08 19.88 -4.28
CA ASP A 402 -6.70 19.47 -3.99
C ASP A 402 -5.66 20.57 -4.13
N ASN A 403 -5.96 21.60 -4.93
CA ASN A 403 -5.11 22.77 -5.12
C ASN A 403 -5.40 23.89 -4.10
N LEU A 404 -6.35 23.69 -3.19
CA LEU A 404 -6.70 24.68 -2.16
C LEU A 404 -5.90 24.42 -0.87
N PRO A 405 -5.48 25.50 -0.17
CA PRO A 405 -5.02 25.42 1.21
C PRO A 405 -6.04 24.71 2.10
N LEU A 406 -5.54 24.00 3.11
CA LEU A 406 -6.37 23.16 3.98
C LEU A 406 -7.51 23.95 4.65
N GLY A 407 -7.24 25.13 5.19
CA GLY A 407 -8.28 25.98 5.80
C GLY A 407 -9.41 26.34 4.82
N ILE A 408 -9.08 26.68 3.56
CA ILE A 408 -10.08 26.98 2.51
C ILE A 408 -10.86 25.72 2.15
N ARG A 409 -10.19 24.56 2.10
CA ARG A 409 -10.84 23.27 1.86
C ARG A 409 -11.83 22.91 2.96
N GLN A 410 -11.53 23.19 4.23
CA GLN A 410 -12.47 22.99 5.34
C GLN A 410 -13.66 23.95 5.26
N ARG A 411 -13.44 25.21 4.88
CA ARG A 411 -14.55 26.16 4.60
C ARG A 411 -15.44 25.67 3.48
N LEU A 412 -14.87 25.11 2.40
CA LEU A 412 -15.63 24.49 1.32
C LEU A 412 -16.43 23.27 1.80
N SER A 413 -15.83 22.38 2.59
CA SER A 413 -16.55 21.24 3.19
C SER A 413 -17.74 21.70 4.04
N LEU A 414 -17.57 22.75 4.84
CA LEU A 414 -18.64 23.35 5.63
C LEU A 414 -19.71 23.99 4.75
N ALA A 415 -19.32 24.72 3.70
CA ALA A 415 -20.22 25.32 2.72
C ALA A 415 -21.07 24.27 2.00
N VAL A 416 -20.45 23.16 1.59
CA VAL A 416 -21.13 22.00 1.00
C VAL A 416 -22.12 21.36 1.98
N ALA A 417 -21.75 21.22 3.26
CA ALA A 417 -22.66 20.73 4.29
C ALA A 417 -23.82 21.69 4.59
N MET A 418 -23.69 22.97 4.24
CA MET A 418 -24.66 24.04 4.49
C MET A 418 -25.53 24.41 3.27
N VAL A 419 -25.21 23.93 2.06
CA VAL A 419 -25.87 24.37 0.81
C VAL A 419 -27.38 24.14 0.80
N HIS A 420 -27.86 23.13 1.54
CA HIS A 420 -29.27 22.79 1.70
C HIS A 420 -29.90 23.34 2.98
N LYS A 421 -29.22 24.24 3.70
CA LYS A 421 -29.67 24.93 4.92
C LYS A 421 -30.15 23.96 6.02
N PRO A 422 -29.27 23.06 6.51
CA PRO A 422 -29.63 22.10 7.55
C PRO A 422 -29.93 22.78 8.89
N GLU A 423 -30.73 22.09 9.72
CA GLU A 423 -31.00 22.51 11.10
C GLU A 423 -29.98 21.96 12.10
N LEU A 424 -29.25 20.91 11.72
CA LEU A 424 -28.21 20.24 12.49
C LEU A 424 -26.96 20.03 11.63
N LEU A 425 -25.80 20.43 12.16
CA LEU A 425 -24.49 20.10 11.61
C LEU A 425 -23.79 19.08 12.51
N ILE A 426 -23.28 18.01 11.91
CA ILE A 426 -22.38 17.06 12.56
C ILE A 426 -21.01 17.18 11.90
N LEU A 427 -20.02 17.60 12.67
CA LEU A 427 -18.67 17.93 12.20
C LEU A 427 -17.65 17.02 12.87
N ASP A 428 -17.03 16.12 12.11
CA ASP A 428 -16.02 15.20 12.64
C ASP A 428 -14.60 15.75 12.43
N GLU A 429 -13.97 16.27 13.49
CA GLU A 429 -12.64 16.90 13.53
C GLU A 429 -12.40 17.96 12.43
N PRO A 430 -13.30 18.96 12.27
CA PRO A 430 -13.33 19.82 11.08
C PRO A 430 -12.13 20.77 10.93
N THR A 431 -11.41 21.01 12.01
CA THR A 431 -10.31 21.97 12.16
C THR A 431 -8.96 21.29 12.33
N SER A 432 -8.91 19.95 12.26
CA SER A 432 -7.68 19.18 12.38
C SER A 432 -6.68 19.57 11.29
N GLY A 433 -5.46 19.93 11.72
CA GLY A 433 -4.37 20.40 10.87
C GLY A 433 -4.51 21.80 10.28
N VAL A 434 -5.57 22.55 10.63
CA VAL A 434 -5.76 23.93 10.17
C VAL A 434 -4.90 24.89 11.01
N ASP A 435 -4.34 25.93 10.38
CA ASP A 435 -3.57 26.98 11.07
C ASP A 435 -4.42 27.74 12.11
N PRO A 436 -3.82 28.30 13.19
CA PRO A 436 -4.57 28.95 14.25
C PRO A 436 -5.51 30.08 13.78
N ILE A 437 -5.09 30.90 12.80
CA ILE A 437 -5.92 32.00 12.29
C ILE A 437 -7.13 31.46 11.52
N ALA A 438 -6.92 30.51 10.60
CA ALA A 438 -8.02 29.90 9.86
C ALA A 438 -8.94 29.08 10.77
N ARG A 439 -8.41 28.47 11.83
CA ARG A 439 -9.19 27.79 12.87
C ARG A 439 -10.09 28.77 13.61
N ASP A 440 -9.57 29.93 14.01
CA ASP A 440 -10.36 30.97 14.67
C ASP A 440 -11.44 31.53 13.74
N ASN A 441 -11.11 31.76 12.46
CA ASN A 441 -12.10 32.16 11.46
C ASN A 441 -13.17 31.09 11.26
N PHE A 442 -12.79 29.81 11.26
CA PHE A 442 -13.74 28.70 11.17
C PHE A 442 -14.67 28.66 12.39
N TRP A 443 -14.14 28.83 13.60
CA TRP A 443 -14.93 28.89 14.82
C TRP A 443 -15.89 30.08 14.85
N ARG A 444 -15.49 31.25 14.31
CA ARG A 444 -16.40 32.38 14.15
C ARG A 444 -17.59 32.05 13.25
N LEU A 445 -17.37 31.31 12.16
CA LEU A 445 -18.45 30.82 11.30
C LEU A 445 -19.38 29.87 12.05
N LEU A 446 -18.85 28.94 12.85
CA LEU A 446 -19.66 28.03 13.67
C LEU A 446 -20.51 28.78 14.70
N ILE A 447 -19.93 29.76 15.39
CA ILE A 447 -20.65 30.59 16.35
C ILE A 447 -21.73 31.41 15.64
N GLU A 448 -21.43 32.02 14.49
CA GLU A 448 -22.44 32.75 13.70
C GLU A 448 -23.60 31.83 13.29
N LEU A 449 -23.31 30.64 12.76
CA LEU A 449 -24.32 29.65 12.36
C LEU A 449 -25.21 29.23 13.54
N SER A 450 -24.61 28.96 14.70
CA SER A 450 -25.33 28.59 15.90
C SER A 450 -26.20 29.73 16.46
N ARG A 451 -25.65 30.95 16.56
CA ARG A 451 -26.32 32.06 17.23
C ARG A 451 -27.32 32.79 16.34
N ARG A 452 -26.97 33.04 15.08
CA ARG A 452 -27.80 33.78 14.11
C ARG A 452 -28.86 32.89 13.47
N ASP A 453 -28.45 31.71 12.99
CA ASP A 453 -29.34 30.83 12.22
C ASP A 453 -29.99 29.74 13.09
N ARG A 454 -29.63 29.67 14.38
CA ARG A 454 -30.11 28.64 15.32
C ARG A 454 -29.82 27.21 14.87
N VAL A 455 -28.73 27.02 14.11
CA VAL A 455 -28.25 25.70 13.69
C VAL A 455 -27.64 24.99 14.91
N THR A 456 -28.05 23.75 15.15
CA THR A 456 -27.43 22.93 16.20
C THR A 456 -26.11 22.37 15.67
N ILE A 457 -25.04 22.42 16.45
CA ILE A 457 -23.72 21.97 15.98
C ILE A 457 -23.22 20.89 16.93
N PHE A 458 -23.00 19.70 16.39
CA PHE A 458 -22.35 18.60 17.08
C PHE A 458 -20.95 18.39 16.48
N ILE A 459 -19.92 18.78 17.23
CA ILE A 459 -18.52 18.76 16.77
C ILE A 459 -17.70 17.75 17.57
N SER A 460 -16.82 17.00 16.91
CA SER A 460 -15.77 16.22 17.59
C SER A 460 -14.46 16.99 17.53
N THR A 461 -13.72 16.98 18.64
CA THR A 461 -12.39 17.56 18.68
C THR A 461 -11.51 16.78 19.65
N HIS A 462 -10.21 16.88 19.45
CA HIS A 462 -9.18 16.40 20.36
C HIS A 462 -8.26 17.54 20.84
N PHE A 463 -8.59 18.80 20.49
CA PHE A 463 -7.91 20.00 20.95
C PHE A 463 -8.67 20.62 22.13
N MET A 464 -7.97 20.89 23.24
CA MET A 464 -8.59 21.44 24.45
C MET A 464 -9.14 22.86 24.20
N ASN A 465 -8.37 23.72 23.54
CA ASN A 465 -8.77 25.09 23.21
C ASN A 465 -10.04 25.17 22.36
N GLU A 466 -10.34 24.12 21.59
CA GLU A 466 -11.59 24.02 20.82
C GLU A 466 -12.75 23.52 21.69
N ALA A 467 -12.49 22.53 22.55
CA ALA A 467 -13.48 22.05 23.51
C ALA A 467 -13.92 23.14 24.50
N GLU A 468 -13.01 24.05 24.88
CA GLU A 468 -13.32 25.22 25.70
C GLU A 468 -14.25 26.24 25.03
N ARG A 469 -14.35 26.22 23.69
CA ARG A 469 -15.26 27.08 22.91
C ARG A 469 -16.66 26.50 22.76
N CYS A 470 -16.87 25.24 23.12
CA CYS A 470 -18.18 24.60 23.09
C CYS A 470 -19.06 25.06 24.25
N ASP A 471 -20.38 25.11 24.03
CA ASP A 471 -21.36 25.41 25.08
C ASP A 471 -21.34 24.31 26.16
N ARG A 472 -21.30 23.05 25.71
CA ARG A 472 -21.15 21.86 26.55
C ARG A 472 -20.28 20.84 25.83
N ILE A 473 -19.57 20.04 26.62
CA ILE A 473 -18.77 18.94 26.10
C ILE A 473 -19.15 17.63 26.75
N SER A 474 -18.83 16.53 26.07
CA SER A 474 -18.90 15.18 26.59
C SER A 474 -17.50 14.56 26.51
N LEU A 475 -16.97 14.18 27.66
CA LEU A 475 -15.70 13.50 27.79
C LEU A 475 -15.91 12.02 27.48
N MET A 476 -15.32 11.51 26.41
CA MET A 476 -15.43 10.11 26.00
C MET A 476 -14.13 9.34 26.21
N HIS A 477 -14.26 8.12 26.73
CA HIS A 477 -13.16 7.16 26.84
C HIS A 477 -13.66 5.73 26.64
N ALA A 478 -12.93 4.93 25.88
CA ALA A 478 -13.21 3.50 25.65
C ALA A 478 -14.69 3.17 25.34
N GLY A 479 -15.32 3.98 24.49
CA GLY A 479 -16.72 3.79 24.08
C GLY A 479 -17.76 4.35 25.06
N LYS A 480 -17.36 4.92 26.20
CA LYS A 480 -18.25 5.44 27.25
C LYS A 480 -18.15 6.95 27.39
N VAL A 481 -19.25 7.57 27.84
CA VAL A 481 -19.27 8.96 28.30
C VAL A 481 -18.89 8.99 29.78
N LEU A 482 -17.83 9.70 30.12
CA LEU A 482 -17.32 9.85 31.48
C LEU A 482 -18.03 10.99 32.23
N ALA A 483 -18.23 12.11 31.55
CA ALA A 483 -18.91 13.29 32.07
C ALA A 483 -19.45 14.14 30.91
N SER A 484 -20.53 14.90 31.15
CA SER A 484 -21.05 15.85 30.16
C SER A 484 -21.60 17.10 30.82
N ASP A 485 -20.92 18.21 30.64
CA ASP A 485 -21.22 19.51 31.26
C ASP A 485 -20.50 20.64 30.48
N PRO A 486 -20.80 21.92 30.78
CA PRO A 486 -19.97 23.04 30.32
C PRO A 486 -18.50 22.87 30.76
N PRO A 487 -17.51 23.26 29.93
CA PRO A 487 -16.08 23.11 30.25
C PRO A 487 -15.69 23.68 31.62
N ALA A 488 -16.15 24.89 31.94
CA ALA A 488 -15.86 25.55 33.21
C ALA A 488 -16.43 24.80 34.43
N GLU A 489 -17.59 24.15 34.29
CA GLU A 489 -18.19 23.36 35.36
C GLU A 489 -17.46 22.02 35.55
N LEU A 490 -16.94 21.39 34.49
CA LEU A 490 -16.09 20.19 34.60
C LEU A 490 -14.79 20.50 35.36
N MET A 491 -14.14 21.62 35.05
CA MET A 491 -12.94 22.08 35.76
C MET A 491 -13.23 22.33 37.24
N LYS A 492 -14.34 23.01 37.54
CA LYS A 492 -14.78 23.29 38.91
C LYS A 492 -15.12 22.02 39.70
N LYS A 493 -15.81 21.05 39.09
CA LYS A 493 -16.14 19.76 39.71
C LYS A 493 -14.89 18.96 40.10
N ARG A 494 -13.79 19.11 39.36
CA ARG A 494 -12.51 18.45 39.62
C ARG A 494 -11.50 19.28 40.41
N GLY A 495 -11.74 20.58 40.57
CA GLY A 495 -10.76 21.49 41.18
C GLY A 495 -9.50 21.67 40.32
N ALA A 496 -9.61 21.47 39.01
CA ALA A 496 -8.50 21.52 38.07
C ALA A 496 -8.30 22.95 37.53
N ALA A 497 -7.03 23.33 37.32
CA ALA A 497 -6.68 24.64 36.75
C ALA A 497 -6.93 24.74 35.23
N THR A 498 -6.91 23.60 34.53
CA THR A 498 -7.12 23.51 33.08
C THR A 498 -8.11 22.40 32.73
N LEU A 499 -8.75 22.51 31.57
CA LEU A 499 -9.64 21.46 31.07
C LEU A 499 -8.90 20.14 30.82
N GLU A 500 -7.64 20.20 30.36
CA GLU A 500 -6.80 19.01 30.15
C GLU A 500 -6.62 18.22 31.45
N GLN A 501 -6.28 18.91 32.55
CA GLN A 501 -6.10 18.27 33.85
C GLN A 501 -7.41 17.64 34.35
N ALA A 502 -8.54 18.35 34.22
CA ALA A 502 -9.84 17.80 34.58
C ALA A 502 -10.13 16.50 33.81
N PHE A 503 -9.82 16.47 32.51
CA PHE A 503 -10.04 15.28 31.68
C PHE A 503 -9.10 14.13 32.08
N ILE A 504 -7.82 14.40 32.37
CA ILE A 504 -6.89 13.40 32.88
C ILE A 504 -7.43 12.77 34.18
N ASP A 505 -7.97 13.57 35.10
CA ASP A 505 -8.54 13.06 36.35
C ASP A 505 -9.75 12.15 36.10
N TYR A 506 -10.64 12.51 35.17
CA TYR A 506 -11.74 11.64 34.73
C TYR A 506 -11.25 10.33 34.08
N LEU A 507 -10.16 10.38 33.31
CA LEU A 507 -9.57 9.19 32.70
C LEU A 507 -9.02 8.23 33.75
N ILE A 508 -8.29 8.75 34.74
CA ILE A 508 -7.72 7.97 35.85
C ILE A 508 -8.83 7.28 36.65
N ASP A 509 -9.89 8.00 37.00
CA ASP A 509 -11.05 7.45 37.71
C ASP A 509 -11.76 6.34 36.92
N ALA A 510 -11.78 6.46 35.58
CA ALA A 510 -12.34 5.45 34.70
C ALA A 510 -11.46 4.19 34.55
N GLY A 511 -10.33 4.10 35.27
CA GLY A 511 -9.37 3.00 35.21
C GLY A 511 -8.33 3.16 34.09
N SER A 512 -8.28 4.30 33.42
CA SER A 512 -7.24 4.60 32.43
C SER A 512 -5.94 4.89 33.19
N GLY A 513 -5.04 3.92 33.24
CA GLY A 513 -3.76 4.03 33.96
C GLY A 513 -3.55 2.98 35.05
N THR A 514 -4.60 2.30 35.53
CA THR A 514 -4.47 1.21 36.52
C THR A 514 -4.05 -0.14 35.90
N ASP A 515 -4.10 -0.28 34.57
CA ASP A 515 -3.47 -1.38 33.84
C ASP A 515 -1.93 -1.25 33.75
N THR A 516 -1.36 -0.12 34.20
CA THR A 516 0.04 -0.11 34.61
C THR A 516 0.10 -0.74 35.99
N GLY A 517 0.28 -2.06 36.01
CA GLY A 517 0.52 -2.79 37.25
C GLY A 517 1.55 -2.04 38.06
N THR A 518 1.11 -1.48 39.19
CA THR A 518 1.93 -1.09 40.33
C THR A 518 2.52 -2.37 40.94
N SER A 519 3.24 -3.13 40.12
CA SER A 519 4.23 -4.07 40.62
C SER A 519 5.36 -3.17 41.08
N ALA A 520 5.46 -3.05 42.41
CA ALA A 520 6.58 -2.45 43.10
C ALA A 520 7.85 -2.65 42.27
N ALA A 521 8.47 -1.54 41.85
CA ALA A 521 9.72 -1.54 41.15
C ALA A 521 10.69 -2.46 41.89
N ARG A 522 10.93 -3.67 41.37
CA ARG A 522 12.17 -4.38 41.66
C ARG A 522 13.23 -3.51 41.05
N GLN A 523 13.89 -2.71 41.90
CA GLN A 523 15.14 -2.07 41.56
C GLN A 523 16.03 -3.13 40.90
N PRO A 524 16.50 -2.93 39.66
CA PRO A 524 17.64 -3.68 39.20
C PRO A 524 18.78 -3.40 40.19
N GLU A 525 19.50 -4.45 40.59
CA GLU A 525 20.65 -4.35 41.49
C GLU A 525 21.57 -3.19 41.09
N PRO A 526 22.17 -2.47 42.07
CA PRO A 526 22.98 -1.31 41.79
C PRO A 526 24.08 -1.67 40.80
N ALA A 527 24.16 -0.86 39.74
CA ALA A 527 25.16 -0.97 38.71
C ALA A 527 26.56 -1.10 39.33
N VAL A 528 27.21 -2.23 39.07
CA VAL A 528 28.67 -2.26 39.11
C VAL A 528 29.12 -1.14 38.18
N SER A 529 29.81 -0.16 38.75
CA SER A 529 30.43 0.97 38.08
C SER A 529 31.40 0.47 37.01
N SER A 530 30.86 0.09 35.85
CA SER A 530 31.65 0.00 34.64
C SER A 530 31.63 1.39 34.06
N SER A 531 32.78 2.05 34.19
CA SER A 531 33.15 3.26 33.47
C SER A 531 32.44 3.29 32.13
N THR A 532 31.77 4.40 31.83
CA THR A 532 31.36 4.83 30.50
C THR A 532 32.60 4.87 29.60
N LYS A 533 33.08 3.69 29.20
CA LYS A 533 33.92 3.56 28.01
C LYS A 533 32.94 3.84 26.89
N THR A 534 32.98 5.08 26.41
CA THR A 534 32.68 5.41 25.02
C THR A 534 33.21 4.27 24.17
N THR A 535 32.31 3.36 23.78
CA THR A 535 32.69 2.24 22.94
C THR A 535 33.08 2.89 21.63
N GLU A 536 34.39 2.94 21.34
CA GLU A 536 34.88 3.40 20.05
C GLU A 536 34.05 2.72 18.95
N PRO A 537 33.57 3.47 17.94
CA PRO A 537 32.72 2.91 16.91
C PRO A 537 33.50 1.78 16.23
N LYS A 538 33.06 0.53 16.44
CA LYS A 538 33.58 -0.61 15.68
C LYS A 538 33.46 -0.25 14.21
N LYS A 539 34.59 -0.15 13.51
CA LYS A 539 34.64 0.12 12.06
C LYS A 539 33.57 -0.72 11.36
N HIS A 540 32.56 -0.04 10.83
CA HIS A 540 31.43 -0.70 10.19
C HIS A 540 31.93 -1.48 8.97
N GLN A 541 31.64 -2.78 8.94
CA GLN A 541 31.82 -3.59 7.74
C GLN A 541 30.82 -3.11 6.67
N ALA A 542 31.26 -3.06 5.41
CA ALA A 542 30.43 -2.60 4.29
C ALA A 542 29.19 -3.48 4.03
N PHE A 543 29.13 -4.68 4.63
CA PHE A 543 28.04 -5.65 4.51
C PHE A 543 27.90 -6.48 5.79
N SER A 544 26.69 -6.65 6.32
CA SER A 544 26.37 -7.41 7.53
C SER A 544 25.29 -8.47 7.28
N ILE A 545 25.67 -9.75 7.44
CA ILE A 545 24.78 -10.91 7.31
C ILE A 545 23.61 -10.84 8.32
N GLY A 546 23.85 -10.32 9.53
CA GLY A 546 22.82 -10.22 10.57
C GLY A 546 21.67 -9.27 10.19
N ARG A 547 21.95 -8.20 9.44
CA ARG A 547 20.95 -7.26 8.94
C ARG A 547 20.12 -7.89 7.81
N THR A 548 20.79 -8.53 6.86
CA THR A 548 20.14 -9.27 5.76
C THR A 548 19.20 -10.37 6.29
N MET A 549 19.65 -11.15 7.27
CA MET A 549 18.83 -12.21 7.91
C MET A 549 17.59 -11.65 8.62
N SER A 550 17.66 -10.42 9.14
CA SER A 550 16.53 -9.79 9.82
C SER A 550 15.40 -9.41 8.86
N TYR A 551 15.72 -8.98 7.63
CA TYR A 551 14.73 -8.77 6.57
C TYR A 551 14.20 -10.09 6.00
N MET A 552 15.05 -11.11 5.90
CA MET A 552 14.70 -12.42 5.34
C MET A 552 13.59 -13.13 6.14
N TRP A 553 13.64 -13.08 7.47
CA TRP A 553 12.65 -13.72 8.36
C TRP A 553 11.21 -13.20 8.16
N ARG A 554 11.05 -12.02 7.56
CA ARG A 554 9.74 -11.37 7.43
C ARG A 554 8.88 -11.90 6.28
N GLU A 555 9.48 -12.40 5.21
CA GLU A 555 8.80 -12.53 3.90
C GLU A 555 8.23 -13.92 3.57
N THR A 556 7.97 -14.77 4.57
CA THR A 556 7.42 -16.11 4.33
C THR A 556 5.90 -16.13 4.33
N LEU A 557 5.29 -16.29 3.14
CA LEU A 557 4.08 -17.10 2.81
C LEU A 557 3.47 -16.67 1.47
N GLU A 558 3.28 -17.62 0.53
CA GLU A 558 2.25 -17.69 -0.55
C GLU A 558 2.69 -18.72 -1.62
N LEU A 559 2.13 -19.94 -1.62
CA LEU A 559 2.63 -21.07 -2.44
C LEU A 559 1.58 -21.78 -3.34
N LEU A 560 0.32 -21.33 -3.41
CA LEU A 560 -0.71 -22.09 -4.12
C LEU A 560 -1.03 -21.65 -5.56
N GLY A 561 -0.70 -20.42 -5.98
CA GLY A 561 -1.16 -19.88 -7.26
C GLY A 561 -0.56 -20.52 -8.52
N SER A 562 0.71 -20.89 -8.49
CA SER A 562 1.45 -21.45 -9.65
C SER A 562 0.96 -22.82 -10.07
N LEU A 563 0.68 -23.69 -9.10
CA LEU A 563 0.23 -25.04 -9.40
C LEU A 563 -1.11 -24.99 -10.11
N ILE A 564 -2.08 -24.24 -9.57
CA ILE A 564 -3.41 -24.08 -10.16
C ILE A 564 -3.29 -23.60 -11.61
N LEU A 565 -2.44 -22.61 -11.87
CA LEU A 565 -2.25 -22.09 -13.23
C LEU A 565 -1.54 -23.09 -14.15
N MET A 566 -0.61 -23.90 -13.64
CA MET A 566 0.01 -25.00 -14.38
C MET A 566 -1.01 -26.06 -14.78
N PHE A 567 -1.95 -26.40 -13.89
CA PHE A 567 -3.07 -27.30 -14.20
C PHE A 567 -3.98 -26.71 -15.28
N VAL A 568 -4.39 -25.44 -15.12
CA VAL A 568 -5.27 -24.75 -16.08
C VAL A 568 -4.63 -24.68 -17.46
N ILE A 569 -3.34 -24.33 -17.56
CA ILE A 569 -2.67 -24.22 -18.85
C ILE A 569 -2.32 -25.59 -19.44
N GLY A 570 -1.86 -26.53 -18.60
CA GLY A 570 -1.46 -27.88 -19.03
C GLY A 570 -2.63 -28.68 -19.60
N PHE A 571 -3.80 -28.65 -18.96
CA PHE A 571 -5.00 -29.33 -19.47
C PHE A 571 -5.87 -28.44 -20.37
N GLY A 572 -5.82 -27.11 -20.21
CA GLY A 572 -6.70 -26.19 -20.93
C GLY A 572 -6.24 -25.81 -22.34
N ILE A 573 -4.95 -25.94 -22.66
CA ILE A 573 -4.41 -25.72 -24.02
C ILE A 573 -4.06 -27.08 -24.63
N SER A 574 -5.06 -27.80 -25.18
CA SER A 574 -4.81 -28.96 -26.03
C SER A 574 -4.95 -28.57 -27.49
N MET A 575 -3.86 -28.75 -28.26
CA MET A 575 -3.86 -28.63 -29.73
C MET A 575 -3.83 -30.01 -30.39
N ASP A 576 -4.00 -31.07 -29.59
CA ASP A 576 -3.93 -32.45 -30.05
C ASP A 576 -5.14 -32.76 -30.94
N VAL A 577 -4.87 -33.45 -32.04
CA VAL A 577 -5.89 -33.89 -32.99
C VAL A 577 -6.30 -35.30 -32.60
N GLU A 578 -7.12 -35.41 -31.56
CA GLU A 578 -7.83 -36.64 -31.21
C GLU A 578 -9.32 -36.38 -31.46
N ASP A 579 -10.07 -37.41 -31.89
CA ASP A 579 -11.52 -37.37 -32.05
C ASP A 579 -12.08 -36.34 -33.06
N LEU A 580 -11.48 -36.21 -34.25
CA LEU A 580 -12.03 -35.32 -35.29
C LEU A 580 -13.33 -35.86 -35.87
N ASN A 581 -14.42 -35.12 -35.68
CA ASN A 581 -15.68 -35.37 -36.38
C ASN A 581 -15.49 -35.18 -37.89
N TYR A 582 -15.65 -36.25 -38.66
CA TYR A 582 -15.59 -36.22 -40.11
C TYR A 582 -16.83 -36.86 -40.74
N ALA A 583 -17.17 -36.42 -41.95
CA ALA A 583 -18.23 -37.06 -42.73
C ALA A 583 -17.82 -37.16 -44.21
N ILE A 584 -18.38 -38.16 -44.89
CA ILE A 584 -18.07 -38.45 -46.29
C ILE A 584 -19.27 -38.11 -47.17
N LEU A 585 -19.01 -37.40 -48.27
CA LEU A 585 -19.91 -37.23 -49.41
C LEU A 585 -19.49 -38.21 -50.52
N ASP A 586 -20.10 -39.40 -50.56
CA ASP A 586 -19.80 -40.41 -51.58
C ASP A 586 -20.71 -40.28 -52.80
N ARG A 587 -20.17 -39.76 -53.91
CA ARG A 587 -20.88 -39.67 -55.21
C ARG A 587 -20.61 -40.83 -56.15
N ASP A 588 -19.66 -41.71 -55.83
CA ASP A 588 -19.32 -42.87 -56.65
C ASP A 588 -20.20 -44.08 -56.27
N GLN A 589 -20.49 -44.24 -54.97
CA GLN A 589 -21.37 -45.27 -54.41
C GLN A 589 -21.04 -46.70 -54.90
N THR A 590 -19.75 -46.99 -55.07
CA THR A 590 -19.25 -48.30 -55.48
C THR A 590 -18.68 -49.08 -54.30
N GLY A 591 -18.50 -50.39 -54.45
CA GLY A 591 -17.82 -51.19 -53.42
C GLY A 591 -16.39 -50.72 -53.14
N LEU A 592 -15.76 -50.03 -54.10
CA LEU A 592 -14.40 -49.51 -53.95
C LEU A 592 -14.38 -48.15 -53.23
N SER A 593 -15.37 -47.27 -53.45
CA SER A 593 -15.55 -46.05 -52.65
C SER A 593 -15.93 -46.37 -51.20
N GLN A 594 -16.77 -47.38 -50.98
CA GLN A 594 -17.10 -47.89 -49.64
C GLN A 594 -15.88 -48.49 -48.94
N ASN A 595 -15.03 -49.21 -49.65
CA ASN A 595 -13.77 -49.72 -49.11
C ASN A 595 -12.82 -48.57 -48.68
N TYR A 596 -12.75 -47.51 -49.47
CA TYR A 596 -11.98 -46.30 -49.11
C TYR A 596 -12.54 -45.64 -47.84
N ALA A 597 -13.86 -45.48 -47.75
CA ALA A 597 -14.53 -44.94 -46.58
C ALA A 597 -14.28 -45.78 -45.30
N LEU A 598 -14.33 -47.10 -45.41
CA LEU A 598 -14.06 -48.03 -44.30
C LEU A 598 -12.59 -48.02 -43.85
N ASN A 599 -11.65 -47.71 -44.74
CA ASN A 599 -10.25 -47.56 -44.37
C ASN A 599 -10.03 -46.32 -43.49
N LEU A 600 -10.79 -45.24 -43.74
CA LEU A 600 -10.77 -44.01 -42.95
C LEU A 600 -11.41 -44.19 -41.56
N SER A 601 -12.51 -44.94 -41.46
CA SER A 601 -13.22 -45.15 -40.19
C SER A 601 -12.48 -46.05 -39.19
N GLY A 602 -11.48 -46.80 -39.65
CA GLY A 602 -10.63 -47.65 -38.80
C GLY A 602 -9.53 -46.88 -38.04
N SER A 603 -9.38 -45.57 -38.24
CA SER A 603 -8.32 -44.76 -37.65
C SER A 603 -8.74 -44.14 -36.31
N ARG A 604 -7.86 -44.20 -35.30
CA ARG A 604 -8.09 -43.63 -33.96
C ARG A 604 -8.23 -42.10 -33.91
N TYR A 605 -7.95 -41.42 -35.02
CA TYR A 605 -7.92 -39.96 -35.10
C TYR A 605 -9.24 -39.34 -35.57
N PHE A 606 -10.20 -40.16 -36.03
CA PHE A 606 -11.41 -39.71 -36.69
C PHE A 606 -12.67 -40.37 -36.11
N ILE A 607 -13.69 -39.56 -35.83
CA ILE A 607 -15.03 -40.03 -35.44
C ILE A 607 -15.96 -39.83 -36.64
N GLU A 608 -16.43 -40.94 -37.19
CA GLU A 608 -17.34 -40.92 -38.33
C GLU A 608 -18.72 -40.40 -37.91
N GLN A 609 -19.15 -39.31 -38.56
CA GLN A 609 -20.49 -38.75 -38.47
C GLN A 609 -21.36 -39.25 -39.63
N PRO A 610 -22.70 -39.17 -39.54
CA PRO A 610 -23.58 -39.59 -40.62
C PRO A 610 -23.20 -38.99 -41.98
N PRO A 611 -23.24 -39.76 -43.09
CA PRO A 611 -22.82 -39.29 -44.41
C PRO A 611 -23.45 -37.94 -44.82
N ILE A 612 -22.68 -37.18 -45.59
CA ILE A 612 -23.09 -35.87 -46.11
C ILE A 612 -24.05 -36.09 -47.28
N ARG A 613 -25.17 -35.34 -47.30
CA ARG A 613 -26.20 -35.48 -48.35
C ARG A 613 -25.87 -34.70 -49.62
N ASP A 614 -25.45 -33.44 -49.45
CA ASP A 614 -25.13 -32.52 -50.54
C ASP A 614 -24.16 -31.41 -50.06
N TYR A 615 -23.79 -30.49 -50.94
CA TYR A 615 -22.89 -29.38 -50.58
C TYR A 615 -23.49 -28.40 -49.58
N GLN A 616 -24.82 -28.26 -49.51
CA GLN A 616 -25.46 -27.35 -48.58
C GLN A 616 -25.42 -27.94 -47.16
N ASP A 617 -25.63 -29.25 -47.04
CA ASP A 617 -25.44 -30.03 -45.81
C ASP A 617 -23.96 -29.99 -45.36
N LEU A 618 -23.00 -30.14 -46.29
CA LEU A 618 -21.57 -29.99 -46.00
C LEU A 618 -21.25 -28.62 -45.41
N ASP A 619 -21.64 -27.55 -46.09
CA ASP A 619 -21.37 -26.18 -45.68
C ASP A 619 -22.06 -25.84 -44.35
N THR A 620 -23.31 -26.30 -44.16
CA THR A 620 -24.05 -26.09 -42.90
C THR A 620 -23.35 -26.78 -41.73
N ARG A 621 -22.98 -28.05 -41.88
CA ARG A 621 -22.32 -28.81 -40.80
C ARG A 621 -20.91 -28.31 -40.49
N MET A 622 -20.17 -27.84 -41.50
CA MET A 622 -18.86 -27.20 -41.29
C MET A 622 -19.02 -25.85 -40.56
N ARG A 623 -20.00 -25.02 -40.94
CA ARG A 623 -20.27 -23.73 -40.28
C ARG A 623 -20.75 -23.87 -38.85
N ASN A 624 -21.59 -24.88 -38.59
CA ASN A 624 -22.09 -25.17 -37.25
C ASN A 624 -21.05 -25.85 -36.35
N GLY A 625 -19.93 -26.32 -36.92
CA GLY A 625 -18.91 -27.08 -36.20
C GLY A 625 -19.31 -28.54 -35.92
N ASP A 626 -20.35 -29.05 -36.57
CA ASP A 626 -20.80 -30.45 -36.46
C ASP A 626 -19.75 -31.42 -37.04
N ILE A 627 -19.01 -30.97 -38.06
CA ILE A 627 -17.86 -31.66 -38.65
C ILE A 627 -16.70 -30.68 -38.86
N SER A 628 -15.46 -31.15 -38.69
CA SER A 628 -14.24 -30.35 -38.93
C SER A 628 -13.46 -30.81 -40.17
N LEU A 629 -13.86 -31.95 -40.74
CA LEU A 629 -13.31 -32.57 -41.93
C LEU A 629 -14.46 -33.13 -42.79
N ALA A 630 -14.51 -32.76 -44.06
CA ALA A 630 -15.39 -33.37 -45.04
C ALA A 630 -14.56 -33.99 -46.18
N ILE A 631 -14.89 -35.23 -46.56
CA ILE A 631 -14.23 -35.93 -47.67
C ILE A 631 -15.25 -36.14 -48.77
N GLU A 632 -14.96 -35.69 -49.99
CA GLU A 632 -15.79 -35.95 -51.18
C GLU A 632 -15.11 -36.98 -52.08
N ILE A 633 -15.85 -38.03 -52.40
CA ILE A 633 -15.47 -39.01 -53.41
C ILE A 633 -16.22 -38.65 -54.70
N PRO A 634 -15.51 -38.30 -55.80
CA PRO A 634 -16.16 -37.84 -57.02
C PRO A 634 -16.86 -38.98 -57.79
N PRO A 635 -17.83 -38.65 -58.67
CA PRO A 635 -18.43 -39.66 -59.53
C PRO A 635 -17.38 -40.21 -60.50
N ASN A 636 -17.31 -41.54 -60.66
CA ASN A 636 -16.32 -42.32 -61.42
C ASN A 636 -15.01 -42.64 -60.68
N PHE A 637 -14.90 -42.36 -59.38
CA PHE A 637 -13.72 -42.68 -58.58
C PHE A 637 -13.23 -44.12 -58.78
N ALA A 638 -14.09 -45.13 -58.64
CA ALA A 638 -13.67 -46.52 -58.83
C ALA A 638 -13.21 -46.85 -60.25
N ARG A 639 -13.83 -46.23 -61.26
CA ARG A 639 -13.45 -46.41 -62.67
C ARG A 639 -12.05 -45.84 -62.94
N ASP A 640 -11.75 -44.68 -62.38
CA ASP A 640 -10.46 -44.01 -62.57
C ASP A 640 -9.34 -44.73 -61.83
N VAL A 641 -9.60 -45.15 -60.58
CA VAL A 641 -8.66 -46.00 -59.86
C VAL A 641 -8.43 -47.28 -60.68
N GLN A 642 -9.46 -48.02 -61.10
CA GLN A 642 -9.35 -49.30 -61.85
C GLN A 642 -8.56 -49.20 -63.16
N ARG A 643 -8.60 -48.06 -63.84
CA ARG A 643 -7.84 -47.81 -65.08
C ARG A 643 -6.36 -47.47 -64.84
N GLY A 644 -5.95 -47.31 -63.59
CA GLY A 644 -4.62 -46.80 -63.24
C GLY A 644 -4.47 -45.30 -63.50
N SER A 645 -5.59 -44.57 -63.68
CA SER A 645 -5.59 -43.12 -63.78
C SER A 645 -5.40 -42.48 -62.39
N ALA A 646 -4.92 -41.24 -62.34
CA ALA A 646 -4.79 -40.48 -61.10
C ALA A 646 -6.19 -40.12 -60.55
N ALA A 647 -6.71 -40.95 -59.64
CA ALA A 647 -7.95 -40.66 -58.94
C ALA A 647 -7.74 -39.52 -57.94
N GLN A 648 -8.66 -38.56 -57.93
CA GLN A 648 -8.64 -37.43 -57.00
C GLN A 648 -9.81 -37.53 -56.04
N ILE A 649 -9.62 -37.05 -54.81
CA ILE A 649 -10.69 -36.87 -53.83
C ILE A 649 -10.70 -35.42 -53.37
N GLY A 650 -11.87 -34.91 -53.04
CA GLY A 650 -12.02 -33.60 -52.39
C GLY A 650 -11.85 -33.72 -50.88
N VAL A 651 -11.15 -32.77 -50.27
CA VAL A 651 -11.00 -32.72 -48.81
C VAL A 651 -11.19 -31.27 -48.36
N TRP A 652 -12.22 -31.01 -47.55
CA TRP A 652 -12.47 -29.72 -46.91
C TRP A 652 -12.10 -29.83 -45.44
N ILE A 653 -11.22 -28.94 -44.99
CA ILE A 653 -10.70 -28.91 -43.62
C ILE A 653 -11.04 -27.54 -43.05
N ASP A 654 -11.51 -27.50 -41.79
CA ASP A 654 -11.65 -26.24 -41.08
C ASP A 654 -10.29 -25.58 -40.85
N GLY A 655 -10.06 -24.46 -41.54
CA GLY A 655 -8.84 -23.68 -41.50
C GLY A 655 -8.79 -22.62 -40.40
N ALA A 656 -9.82 -22.48 -39.55
CA ALA A 656 -9.85 -21.47 -38.49
C ALA A 656 -8.69 -21.63 -37.49
N MET A 657 -8.14 -22.84 -37.36
CA MET A 657 -6.93 -23.15 -36.62
C MET A 657 -5.84 -23.73 -37.57
N PRO A 658 -4.95 -22.91 -38.15
CA PRO A 658 -4.02 -23.33 -39.20
C PRO A 658 -3.16 -24.54 -38.84
N GLN A 659 -2.63 -24.59 -37.61
CA GLN A 659 -1.75 -25.68 -37.17
C GLN A 659 -2.49 -27.02 -37.00
N ARG A 660 -3.76 -26.96 -36.56
CA ARG A 660 -4.63 -28.13 -36.49
C ARG A 660 -4.97 -28.61 -37.90
N ALA A 661 -5.33 -27.68 -38.80
CA ALA A 661 -5.66 -27.96 -40.19
C ALA A 661 -4.50 -28.60 -40.99
N GLU A 662 -3.27 -28.10 -40.80
CA GLU A 662 -2.06 -28.68 -41.41
C GLU A 662 -1.83 -30.13 -40.96
N THR A 663 -2.05 -30.40 -39.67
CA THR A 663 -1.97 -31.76 -39.10
C THR A 663 -3.03 -32.68 -39.71
N VAL A 664 -4.29 -32.22 -39.82
CA VAL A 664 -5.38 -32.97 -40.48
C VAL A 664 -5.02 -33.26 -41.95
N ARG A 665 -4.50 -32.27 -42.67
CA ARG A 665 -4.09 -32.40 -44.07
C ARG A 665 -3.03 -33.49 -44.22
N GLY A 666 -2.02 -33.49 -43.34
CA GLY A 666 -0.97 -34.51 -43.31
C GLY A 666 -1.52 -35.93 -43.11
N TYR A 667 -2.43 -36.12 -42.15
CA TYR A 667 -3.05 -37.42 -41.90
C TYR A 667 -3.89 -37.91 -43.09
N VAL A 668 -4.78 -37.06 -43.63
CA VAL A 668 -5.64 -37.43 -44.77
C VAL A 668 -4.81 -37.75 -46.01
N GLN A 669 -3.76 -36.97 -46.27
CA GLN A 669 -2.84 -37.23 -47.38
C GLN A 669 -2.09 -38.56 -47.20
N GLY A 670 -1.60 -38.85 -45.99
CA GLY A 670 -0.91 -40.11 -45.68
C GLY A 670 -1.82 -41.33 -45.84
N MET A 671 -3.06 -41.27 -45.33
CA MET A 671 -4.03 -42.36 -45.49
C MET A 671 -4.41 -42.58 -46.96
N HIS A 672 -4.64 -41.50 -47.72
CA HIS A 672 -4.96 -41.60 -49.15
C HIS A 672 -3.83 -42.26 -49.95
N GLN A 673 -2.58 -41.85 -49.69
CA GLN A 673 -1.40 -42.44 -50.34
C GLN A 673 -1.21 -43.91 -49.96
N GLY A 674 -1.37 -44.26 -48.67
CA GLY A 674 -1.28 -45.64 -48.19
C GLY A 674 -2.33 -46.54 -48.85
N TRP A 675 -3.59 -46.09 -48.91
CA TRP A 675 -4.65 -46.84 -49.58
C TRP A 675 -4.39 -47.02 -51.08
N LEU A 676 -3.87 -45.99 -51.78
CA LEU A 676 -3.49 -46.12 -53.19
C LEU A 676 -2.39 -47.17 -53.41
N MET A 677 -1.39 -47.21 -52.52
CA MET A 677 -0.31 -48.22 -52.54
C MET A 677 -0.86 -49.63 -52.30
N ASP A 678 -1.77 -49.81 -51.36
CA ASP A 678 -2.43 -51.10 -51.08
C ASP A 678 -3.23 -51.57 -52.30
N GLN A 679 -4.00 -50.68 -52.93
CA GLN A 679 -4.78 -50.99 -54.14
C GLN A 679 -3.87 -51.32 -55.33
N ALA A 680 -2.75 -50.61 -55.50
CA ALA A 680 -1.78 -50.92 -56.54
C ALA A 680 -1.14 -52.29 -56.33
N THR A 681 -0.79 -52.63 -55.08
CA THR A 681 -0.20 -53.91 -54.69
C THR A 681 -1.18 -55.07 -54.91
N TYR A 682 -2.44 -54.90 -54.50
CA TYR A 682 -3.51 -55.88 -54.70
C TYR A 682 -3.74 -56.21 -56.18
N ARG A 683 -3.59 -55.23 -57.08
CA ARG A 683 -3.79 -55.40 -58.52
C ARG A 683 -2.60 -55.93 -59.29
N LEU A 684 -1.39 -55.47 -58.96
CA LEU A 684 -0.18 -55.80 -59.70
C LEU A 684 0.54 -57.04 -59.14
N GLY A 685 0.08 -57.59 -58.00
CA GLY A 685 0.69 -58.74 -57.33
C GLY A 685 2.12 -58.47 -56.82
N THR A 686 2.59 -57.23 -56.93
CA THR A 686 3.90 -56.75 -56.53
C THR A 686 3.74 -55.35 -55.93
N PRO A 687 4.46 -55.02 -54.84
CA PRO A 687 4.34 -53.72 -54.21
C PRO A 687 4.80 -52.63 -55.17
N ALA A 688 3.93 -51.65 -55.44
CA ALA A 688 4.26 -50.50 -56.25
C ALA A 688 5.27 -49.62 -55.50
N LYS A 689 6.58 -49.82 -55.76
CA LYS A 689 7.62 -48.95 -55.23
C LYS A 689 7.57 -47.61 -55.96
N GLY A 690 7.22 -46.54 -55.26
CA GLY A 690 7.50 -45.18 -55.72
C GLY A 690 9.00 -45.03 -56.00
N VAL A 691 9.37 -44.26 -57.03
CA VAL A 691 10.78 -44.04 -57.40
C VAL A 691 11.55 -43.30 -56.29
N ILE A 692 10.84 -42.57 -55.42
CA ILE A 692 11.37 -41.92 -54.23
C ILE A 692 10.31 -42.03 -53.13
N ASP A 693 10.70 -42.50 -51.95
CA ASP A 693 9.89 -42.53 -50.74
C ASP A 693 10.46 -41.54 -49.72
N ILE A 694 9.62 -40.63 -49.22
CA ILE A 694 10.02 -39.60 -48.24
C ILE A 694 9.24 -39.87 -46.96
N GLU A 695 9.88 -40.57 -46.02
CA GLU A 695 9.31 -40.78 -44.69
C GLU A 695 9.64 -39.61 -43.77
N THR A 696 8.60 -38.92 -43.29
CA THR A 696 8.76 -37.87 -42.26
C THR A 696 8.77 -38.52 -40.87
N ARG A 697 9.92 -38.47 -40.19
CA ARG A 697 10.07 -39.00 -38.83
C ARG A 697 10.45 -37.88 -37.86
N PHE A 698 9.55 -37.56 -36.94
CA PHE A 698 9.84 -36.61 -35.86
C PHE A 698 10.77 -37.27 -34.84
N ARG A 699 11.98 -36.70 -34.68
CA ARG A 699 12.99 -37.23 -33.76
C ARG A 699 12.66 -36.98 -32.29
N TYR A 700 11.91 -35.92 -32.01
CA TYR A 700 11.52 -35.49 -30.66
C TYR A 700 10.02 -35.26 -30.66
N ASN A 701 9.30 -35.84 -29.69
CA ASN A 701 7.83 -35.87 -29.65
C ASN A 701 7.20 -36.50 -30.93
N PRO A 702 7.41 -37.81 -31.16
CA PRO A 702 7.00 -38.48 -32.41
C PRO A 702 5.48 -38.46 -32.65
N ASP A 703 4.70 -38.45 -31.56
CA ASP A 703 3.24 -38.39 -31.58
C ASP A 703 2.70 -36.95 -31.65
N VAL A 704 3.58 -35.94 -31.68
CA VAL A 704 3.24 -34.50 -31.72
C VAL A 704 2.25 -34.10 -30.60
N LYS A 705 2.41 -34.67 -29.40
CA LYS A 705 1.55 -34.38 -28.26
C LYS A 705 1.78 -32.96 -27.73
N SER A 706 0.71 -32.30 -27.31
CA SER A 706 0.72 -30.92 -26.80
C SER A 706 1.40 -30.84 -25.43
N LEU A 707 1.10 -31.79 -24.54
CA LEU A 707 1.61 -31.81 -23.17
C LEU A 707 3.17 -31.78 -23.07
N PRO A 708 3.92 -32.66 -23.76
CA PRO A 708 5.38 -32.62 -23.75
C PRO A 708 6.00 -31.33 -24.32
N ALA A 709 5.26 -30.57 -25.13
CA ALA A 709 5.73 -29.31 -25.71
C ALA A 709 5.38 -28.09 -24.83
N ILE A 710 4.18 -28.08 -24.24
CA ILE A 710 3.63 -26.96 -23.47
C ILE A 710 4.16 -26.94 -22.05
N VAL A 711 4.14 -28.06 -21.33
CA VAL A 711 4.49 -28.09 -19.89
C VAL A 711 5.92 -27.58 -19.64
N PRO A 712 6.96 -28.03 -20.37
CA PRO A 712 8.32 -27.48 -20.19
C PRO A 712 8.42 -25.99 -20.53
N ALA A 713 7.55 -25.47 -21.41
CA ALA A 713 7.55 -24.06 -21.78
C ALA A 713 6.82 -23.17 -20.76
N VAL A 714 5.80 -23.69 -20.08
CA VAL A 714 5.00 -22.95 -19.09
C VAL A 714 5.73 -22.76 -17.76
N ILE A 715 6.52 -23.75 -17.33
CA ILE A 715 7.23 -23.68 -16.04
C ILE A 715 8.14 -22.43 -15.93
N PRO A 716 9.00 -22.08 -16.92
CA PRO A 716 9.77 -20.84 -16.91
C PRO A 716 8.93 -19.55 -16.85
N ILE A 717 7.72 -19.55 -17.42
CA ILE A 717 6.81 -18.40 -17.38
C ILE A 717 6.23 -18.24 -15.98
N LEU A 718 5.78 -19.34 -15.36
CA LEU A 718 5.25 -19.31 -14.00
C LEU A 718 6.33 -18.91 -12.98
N LEU A 719 7.56 -19.39 -13.18
CA LEU A 719 8.74 -19.01 -12.40
C LEU A 719 9.19 -17.56 -12.63
N LEU A 720 8.77 -16.91 -13.73
CA LEU A 720 8.96 -15.48 -13.95
C LEU A 720 7.88 -14.68 -13.24
N MET A 721 6.62 -15.00 -13.53
CA MET A 721 5.46 -14.19 -13.16
C MET A 721 5.33 -14.01 -11.64
N LEU A 722 5.28 -15.11 -10.88
CA LEU A 722 5.00 -15.02 -9.44
C LEU A 722 6.17 -14.42 -8.65
N PRO A 723 7.42 -14.91 -8.78
CA PRO A 723 8.52 -14.38 -7.98
C PRO A 723 8.82 -12.92 -8.32
N ALA A 724 8.75 -12.51 -9.59
CA ALA A 724 8.94 -11.12 -9.97
C ALA A 724 7.86 -10.23 -9.35
N MET A 725 6.59 -10.62 -9.44
CA MET A 725 5.46 -9.85 -8.89
C MET A 725 5.53 -9.72 -7.37
N LEU A 726 5.75 -10.83 -6.65
CA LEU A 726 5.84 -10.84 -5.18
C LEU A 726 7.02 -10.00 -4.69
N THR A 727 8.16 -10.09 -5.37
CA THR A 727 9.34 -9.32 -4.98
C THR A 727 9.14 -7.82 -5.25
N ALA A 728 8.44 -7.45 -6.33
CA ALA A 728 8.08 -6.05 -6.60
C ALA A 728 7.17 -5.49 -5.49
N LEU A 729 6.16 -6.25 -5.08
CA LEU A 729 5.25 -5.90 -3.99
C LEU A 729 5.97 -5.75 -2.64
N ALA A 730 6.99 -6.57 -2.37
CA ALA A 730 7.71 -6.58 -1.09
C ALA A 730 8.36 -5.23 -0.73
N VAL A 731 8.84 -4.49 -1.75
CA VAL A 731 9.45 -3.17 -1.60
C VAL A 731 8.39 -2.06 -1.66
N VAL A 732 7.43 -2.16 -2.58
CA VAL A 732 6.41 -1.13 -2.74
C VAL A 732 5.45 -1.08 -1.56
N ARG A 733 5.15 -2.22 -0.94
CA ARG A 733 4.40 -2.28 0.32
C ARG A 733 5.09 -1.48 1.43
N GLU A 734 6.43 -1.49 1.50
CA GLU A 734 7.14 -0.67 2.49
C GLU A 734 7.08 0.82 2.19
N LYS A 735 7.08 1.19 0.90
CA LYS A 735 6.90 2.58 0.47
C LYS A 735 5.51 3.11 0.82
N GLU A 736 4.46 2.32 0.55
CA GLU A 736 3.09 2.70 0.87
C GLU A 736 2.83 2.77 2.38
N LEU A 737 3.37 1.82 3.16
CA LEU A 737 3.20 1.81 4.62
C LEU A 737 4.10 2.83 5.34
N GLY A 738 5.02 3.50 4.65
CA GLY A 738 5.97 4.45 5.23
C GLY A 738 7.17 3.82 5.95
N SER A 739 7.13 2.50 6.22
CA SER A 739 8.25 1.77 6.84
C SER A 739 9.57 1.81 6.05
N ILE A 740 9.54 2.22 4.76
CA ILE A 740 10.75 2.47 3.95
C ILE A 740 11.65 3.55 4.56
N ILE A 741 11.11 4.45 5.39
CA ILE A 741 11.91 5.47 6.10
C ILE A 741 12.98 4.81 6.98
N ASN A 742 12.70 3.62 7.52
CA ASN A 742 13.69 2.86 8.28
C ASN A 742 14.94 2.56 7.43
N LEU A 743 14.82 2.33 6.12
CA LEU A 743 15.98 2.14 5.23
C LEU A 743 16.85 3.39 5.12
N TYR A 744 16.25 4.58 5.22
CA TYR A 744 16.96 5.85 5.04
C TYR A 744 17.71 6.27 6.31
N VAL A 745 17.15 5.97 7.48
CA VAL A 745 17.68 6.44 8.77
C VAL A 745 18.46 5.36 9.53
N THR A 746 18.30 4.09 9.19
CA THR A 746 19.11 3.00 9.80
C THR A 746 20.44 2.81 9.06
N PRO A 747 21.44 2.13 9.68
CA PRO A 747 22.72 1.84 9.04
C PRO A 747 22.66 0.83 7.87
N VAL A 748 21.47 0.40 7.43
CA VAL A 748 21.29 -0.61 6.39
C VAL A 748 21.76 -0.08 5.03
N THR A 749 22.45 -0.92 4.26
CA THR A 749 22.84 -0.59 2.88
C THR A 749 21.76 -1.00 1.87
N ARG A 750 21.73 -0.36 0.70
CA ARG A 750 20.82 -0.73 -0.40
C ARG A 750 20.94 -2.20 -0.79
N THR A 751 22.17 -2.71 -0.82
CA THR A 751 22.48 -4.11 -1.14
C THR A 751 22.01 -5.06 -0.04
N GLU A 752 22.22 -4.73 1.23
CA GLU A 752 21.71 -5.54 2.36
C GLU A 752 20.18 -5.65 2.34
N PHE A 753 19.52 -4.52 2.07
CA PHE A 753 18.06 -4.44 1.94
C PHE A 753 17.55 -5.29 0.78
N LEU A 754 18.08 -5.08 -0.43
CA LEU A 754 17.63 -5.80 -1.62
C LEU A 754 17.88 -7.30 -1.51
N ILE A 755 19.06 -7.72 -1.07
CA ILE A 755 19.39 -9.15 -0.90
C ILE A 755 18.51 -9.77 0.21
N GLY A 756 18.31 -9.06 1.32
CA GLY A 756 17.46 -9.51 2.42
C GLY A 756 16.01 -9.70 1.99
N LYS A 757 15.54 -8.89 1.04
CA LYS A 757 14.24 -9.02 0.40
C LYS A 757 14.19 -10.13 -0.64
N GLN A 758 15.27 -10.34 -1.40
CA GLN A 758 15.29 -11.25 -2.54
C GLN A 758 15.38 -12.73 -2.14
N ILE A 759 16.22 -13.07 -1.14
CA ILE A 759 16.50 -14.46 -0.75
C ILE A 759 15.22 -15.25 -0.41
N PRO A 760 14.27 -14.74 0.41
CA PRO A 760 13.03 -15.47 0.71
C PRO A 760 12.26 -15.86 -0.54
N TYR A 761 12.15 -14.96 -1.52
CA TYR A 761 11.42 -15.23 -2.76
C TYR A 761 12.18 -16.17 -3.69
N ILE A 762 13.52 -16.16 -3.68
CA ILE A 762 14.31 -17.16 -4.40
C ILE A 762 14.07 -18.54 -3.82
N LEU A 763 14.12 -18.69 -2.49
CA LEU A 763 13.86 -19.97 -1.82
C LEU A 763 12.44 -20.46 -2.10
N LEU A 764 11.46 -19.57 -2.02
CA LEU A 764 10.07 -19.86 -2.35
C LEU A 764 9.91 -20.29 -3.82
N ALA A 765 10.56 -19.59 -4.76
CA ALA A 765 10.54 -19.94 -6.17
C ALA A 765 11.19 -21.31 -6.44
N MET A 766 12.25 -21.67 -5.72
CA MET A 766 12.89 -22.99 -5.82
C MET A 766 11.98 -24.11 -5.31
N VAL A 767 11.31 -23.91 -4.17
CA VAL A 767 10.30 -24.86 -3.67
C VAL A 767 9.20 -25.07 -4.71
N ASN A 768 8.71 -23.97 -5.30
CA ASN A 768 7.71 -24.02 -6.36
C ASN A 768 8.22 -24.75 -7.61
N TYR A 769 9.46 -24.53 -8.03
CA TYR A 769 10.10 -25.28 -9.12
C TYR A 769 10.09 -26.79 -8.86
N PHE A 770 10.54 -27.23 -7.68
CA PHE A 770 10.57 -28.65 -7.35
C PHE A 770 9.16 -29.27 -7.39
N LEU A 771 8.16 -28.52 -6.93
CA LEU A 771 6.77 -28.96 -6.94
C LEU A 771 6.21 -29.05 -8.37
N MET A 772 6.48 -28.06 -9.22
CA MET A 772 6.09 -28.11 -10.63
C MET A 772 6.83 -29.21 -11.41
N ALA A 773 8.11 -29.44 -11.13
CA ALA A 773 8.87 -30.55 -11.71
C ALA A 773 8.30 -31.90 -11.26
N LEU A 774 7.92 -32.03 -9.99
CA LEU A 774 7.25 -33.23 -9.47
C LEU A 774 5.93 -33.47 -10.20
N VAL A 775 5.06 -32.45 -10.33
CA VAL A 775 3.78 -32.54 -11.05
C VAL A 775 3.98 -32.86 -12.53
N ALA A 776 4.99 -32.28 -13.19
CA ALA A 776 5.31 -32.58 -14.58
C ALA A 776 5.62 -34.08 -14.78
N VAL A 777 6.37 -34.69 -13.86
CA VAL A 777 6.73 -36.11 -13.93
C VAL A 777 5.59 -37.02 -13.47
N THR A 778 4.90 -36.72 -12.37
CA THR A 778 3.94 -37.65 -11.76
C THR A 778 2.54 -37.57 -12.35
N LEU A 779 2.07 -36.36 -12.67
CA LEU A 779 0.70 -36.13 -13.13
C LEU A 779 0.61 -36.04 -14.65
N PHE A 780 1.52 -35.30 -15.27
CA PHE A 780 1.54 -35.12 -16.72
C PHE A 780 2.33 -36.22 -17.45
N ASP A 781 3.00 -37.11 -16.71
CA ASP A 781 3.81 -38.21 -17.24
C ASP A 781 4.90 -37.75 -18.23
N ILE A 782 5.54 -36.62 -17.93
CA ILE A 782 6.62 -36.03 -18.75
C ILE A 782 7.95 -36.25 -18.03
N PRO A 783 8.75 -37.25 -18.44
CA PRO A 783 10.02 -37.54 -17.79
C PRO A 783 11.07 -36.46 -18.08
N ILE A 784 11.95 -36.21 -17.11
CA ILE A 784 13.14 -35.39 -17.28
C ILE A 784 14.23 -36.29 -17.85
N THR A 785 14.54 -36.13 -19.14
CA THR A 785 15.42 -37.07 -19.87
C THR A 785 16.89 -36.68 -19.87
N GLY A 786 17.22 -35.39 -19.71
CA GLY A 786 18.59 -34.88 -19.60
C GLY A 786 19.04 -34.64 -18.16
N SER A 787 20.07 -33.80 -17.98
CA SER A 787 20.61 -33.48 -16.65
C SER A 787 19.66 -32.68 -15.76
N PHE A 788 19.11 -33.33 -14.73
CA PHE A 788 18.32 -32.67 -13.67
C PHE A 788 19.15 -31.65 -12.87
N THR A 789 20.45 -31.91 -12.69
CA THR A 789 21.36 -31.00 -11.98
C THR A 789 21.54 -29.69 -12.76
N LEU A 790 21.74 -29.77 -14.08
CA LEU A 790 21.78 -28.60 -14.96
C LEU A 790 20.49 -27.78 -14.84
N LEU A 791 19.34 -28.45 -14.94
CA LEU A 791 18.03 -27.81 -14.86
C LEU A 791 17.85 -27.07 -13.52
N THR A 792 18.25 -27.69 -12.42
CA THR A 792 18.14 -27.11 -11.07
C THR A 792 19.07 -25.91 -10.90
N VAL A 793 20.32 -25.98 -11.36
CA VAL A 793 21.28 -24.87 -11.29
C VAL A 793 20.84 -23.70 -12.17
N ALA A 794 20.43 -23.98 -13.41
CA ALA A 794 19.90 -22.96 -14.31
C ALA A 794 18.65 -22.29 -13.73
N THR A 795 17.75 -23.08 -13.10
CA THR A 795 16.54 -22.55 -12.48
C THR A 795 16.87 -21.65 -11.29
N PHE A 796 17.84 -22.03 -10.46
CA PHE A 796 18.29 -21.18 -9.36
C PHE A 796 18.80 -19.82 -9.85
N ILE A 797 19.64 -19.81 -10.90
CA ILE A 797 20.14 -18.57 -11.53
C ILE A 797 18.96 -17.76 -12.10
N TYR A 798 18.03 -18.42 -12.77
CA TYR A 798 16.84 -17.79 -13.33
C TYR A 798 15.94 -17.17 -12.25
N CYS A 799 15.74 -17.83 -11.10
CA CYS A 799 14.98 -17.27 -9.98
C CYS A 799 15.63 -15.99 -9.42
N ILE A 800 16.97 -15.89 -9.39
CA ILE A 800 17.68 -14.65 -9.04
C ILE A 800 17.35 -13.55 -10.05
N ILE A 801 17.33 -13.86 -11.34
CA ILE A 801 16.97 -12.91 -12.40
C ILE A 801 15.52 -12.44 -12.24
N CYS A 802 14.56 -13.36 -12.12
CA CYS A 802 13.13 -13.04 -12.02
C CYS A 802 12.83 -12.14 -10.82
N THR A 803 13.34 -12.50 -9.65
CA THR A 803 13.17 -11.69 -8.43
C THR A 803 13.88 -10.33 -8.55
N GLY A 804 15.04 -10.28 -9.21
CA GLY A 804 15.76 -9.05 -9.53
C GLY A 804 14.98 -8.11 -10.47
N MET A 805 14.31 -8.65 -11.50
CA MET A 805 13.44 -7.85 -12.39
C MET A 805 12.24 -7.27 -11.62
N GLY A 806 11.68 -8.03 -10.66
CA GLY A 806 10.68 -7.53 -9.74
C GLY A 806 11.16 -6.36 -8.88
N LEU A 807 12.35 -6.50 -8.27
CA LEU A 807 12.98 -5.41 -7.51
C LEU A 807 13.23 -4.19 -8.39
N LEU A 808 13.70 -4.38 -9.63
CA LEU A 808 13.91 -3.29 -10.58
C LEU A 808 12.62 -2.52 -10.86
N ALA A 809 11.51 -3.21 -11.15
CA ALA A 809 10.20 -2.59 -11.38
C ALA A 809 9.70 -1.82 -10.13
N SER A 810 10.01 -2.31 -8.93
CA SER A 810 9.66 -1.63 -7.68
C SER A 810 10.35 -0.27 -7.51
N THR A 811 11.50 -0.03 -8.17
CA THR A 811 12.25 1.23 -7.99
C THR A 811 11.50 2.44 -8.58
N PHE A 812 10.76 2.25 -9.66
CA PHE A 812 10.04 3.31 -10.39
C PHE A 812 8.57 3.48 -9.99
N THR A 813 8.04 2.56 -9.19
CA THR A 813 6.63 2.55 -8.79
C THR A 813 6.44 2.97 -7.33
N ARG A 814 5.33 3.67 -7.07
CA ARG A 814 4.91 4.10 -5.74
C ARG A 814 3.69 3.34 -5.21
N SER A 815 2.90 2.74 -6.10
CA SER A 815 1.70 1.97 -5.74
C SER A 815 1.85 0.48 -6.06
N GLN A 816 1.32 -0.39 -5.20
CA GLN A 816 1.29 -1.85 -5.36
C GLN A 816 0.63 -2.26 -6.68
N ILE A 817 -0.48 -1.60 -7.04
CA ILE A 817 -1.20 -1.89 -8.29
C ILE A 817 -0.31 -1.55 -9.49
N ALA A 818 0.28 -0.36 -9.49
CA ALA A 818 1.21 0.06 -10.54
C ALA A 818 2.43 -0.86 -10.64
N ALA A 819 2.96 -1.33 -9.50
CA ALA A 819 4.09 -2.26 -9.44
C ALA A 819 3.76 -3.62 -10.05
N MET A 820 2.58 -4.19 -9.75
CA MET A 820 2.12 -5.43 -10.34
C MET A 820 1.96 -5.30 -11.86
N PHE A 821 1.27 -4.27 -12.34
CA PHE A 821 1.10 -4.04 -13.78
C PHE A 821 2.42 -3.79 -14.50
N THR A 822 3.29 -2.94 -13.95
CA THR A 822 4.61 -2.65 -14.54
C THR A 822 5.44 -3.92 -14.61
N THR A 823 5.48 -4.71 -13.54
CA THR A 823 6.23 -5.97 -13.53
C THR A 823 5.66 -6.96 -14.53
N MET A 824 4.34 -7.14 -14.57
CA MET A 824 3.68 -8.07 -15.49
C MET A 824 3.89 -7.66 -16.95
N ILE A 825 3.73 -6.38 -17.30
CA ILE A 825 3.94 -5.90 -18.67
C ILE A 825 5.42 -6.01 -19.05
N ALA A 826 6.34 -5.59 -18.18
CA ALA A 826 7.76 -5.60 -18.47
C ALA A 826 8.35 -7.03 -18.54
N THR A 827 7.74 -8.00 -17.85
CA THR A 827 8.26 -9.37 -17.78
C THR A 827 7.49 -10.36 -18.67
N LEU A 828 6.17 -10.42 -18.53
CA LEU A 828 5.34 -11.46 -19.15
C LEU A 828 5.15 -11.24 -20.65
N LEU A 829 4.96 -9.98 -21.07
CA LEU A 829 4.70 -9.67 -22.47
C LEU A 829 5.90 -10.01 -23.37
N PRO A 830 7.16 -9.62 -23.02
CA PRO A 830 8.33 -10.06 -23.78
C PRO A 830 8.58 -11.57 -23.69
N ALA A 831 8.28 -12.18 -22.54
CA ALA A 831 8.42 -13.62 -22.34
C ALA A 831 7.53 -14.42 -23.32
N ILE A 832 6.26 -14.03 -23.46
CA ILE A 832 5.31 -14.73 -24.34
C ILE A 832 5.57 -14.41 -25.82
N GLN A 833 5.79 -13.14 -26.15
CA GLN A 833 5.85 -12.70 -27.55
C GLN A 833 7.20 -12.93 -28.23
N PHE A 834 8.32 -12.81 -27.50
CA PHE A 834 9.65 -12.77 -28.10
C PHE A 834 10.58 -13.92 -27.69
N SER A 835 10.20 -14.76 -26.72
CA SER A 835 11.13 -15.75 -26.15
C SER A 835 11.08 -17.15 -26.79
N GLY A 836 10.47 -17.30 -27.97
CA GLY A 836 10.43 -18.61 -28.64
C GLY A 836 9.27 -19.51 -28.23
N MET A 837 8.30 -19.02 -27.46
CA MET A 837 7.15 -19.82 -27.01
C MET A 837 6.16 -20.09 -28.15
N ILE A 838 5.65 -19.04 -28.78
CA ILE A 838 4.70 -19.09 -29.90
C ILE A 838 5.47 -19.16 -31.22
N ASN A 839 6.33 -18.17 -31.47
CA ASN A 839 7.16 -18.07 -32.66
C ASN A 839 8.62 -18.27 -32.29
N PRO A 840 9.39 -19.09 -33.03
CA PRO A 840 10.81 -19.29 -32.76
C PRO A 840 11.58 -17.97 -32.90
N VAL A 841 12.55 -17.72 -32.03
CA VAL A 841 13.32 -16.47 -32.02
C VAL A 841 14.05 -16.23 -33.35
N SER A 842 14.42 -17.29 -34.05
CA SER A 842 15.05 -17.23 -35.37
C SER A 842 14.14 -16.70 -36.48
N SER A 843 12.82 -16.75 -36.31
CA SER A 843 11.85 -16.22 -37.29
C SER A 843 11.42 -14.78 -37.00
N LEU A 844 11.88 -14.20 -35.89
CA LEU A 844 11.59 -12.79 -35.57
C LEU A 844 12.53 -11.88 -36.35
N GLU A 845 12.02 -10.73 -36.80
CA GLU A 845 12.77 -9.70 -37.49
C GLU A 845 12.87 -8.41 -36.66
N GLY A 846 13.90 -7.60 -36.94
CA GLY A 846 14.08 -6.28 -36.34
C GLY A 846 14.20 -6.30 -34.81
N GLY A 847 13.50 -5.38 -34.13
CA GLY A 847 13.60 -5.21 -32.68
C GLY A 847 13.15 -6.42 -31.86
N GLY A 848 12.17 -7.18 -32.36
CA GLY A 848 11.69 -8.39 -31.68
C GLY A 848 12.76 -9.48 -31.58
N GLN A 849 13.61 -9.61 -32.60
CA GLN A 849 14.72 -10.56 -32.61
C GLN A 849 15.78 -10.21 -31.57
N VAL A 850 16.14 -8.92 -31.48
CA VAL A 850 17.12 -8.42 -30.50
C VAL A 850 16.63 -8.65 -29.07
N ILE A 851 15.36 -8.32 -28.81
CA ILE A 851 14.73 -8.59 -27.51
C ILE A 851 14.79 -10.08 -27.21
N GLY A 852 14.33 -10.93 -28.14
CA GLY A 852 14.33 -12.38 -27.95
C GLY A 852 15.70 -12.98 -27.68
N GLN A 853 16.77 -12.46 -28.28
CA GLN A 853 18.14 -12.97 -28.08
C GLN A 853 18.75 -12.59 -26.73
N ILE A 854 18.37 -11.45 -26.16
CA ILE A 854 18.92 -10.95 -24.89
C ILE A 854 18.06 -11.40 -23.70
N TYR A 855 16.77 -11.62 -23.92
CA TYR A 855 15.81 -11.84 -22.86
C TYR A 855 16.06 -13.18 -22.13
N PRO A 856 16.17 -13.18 -20.78
CA PRO A 856 16.59 -14.37 -20.02
C PRO A 856 15.65 -15.56 -20.16
N THR A 857 14.34 -15.30 -20.31
CA THR A 857 13.35 -16.37 -20.47
C THR A 857 13.57 -17.19 -21.74
N THR A 858 14.11 -16.59 -22.81
CA THR A 858 14.48 -17.33 -24.03
C THR A 858 15.47 -18.44 -23.72
N HIS A 859 16.55 -18.13 -23.00
CA HIS A 859 17.56 -19.10 -22.64
C HIS A 859 17.01 -20.16 -21.69
N MET A 860 16.13 -19.77 -20.76
CA MET A 860 15.48 -20.71 -19.85
C MET A 860 14.55 -21.69 -20.59
N LEU A 861 13.80 -21.22 -21.58
CA LEU A 861 12.95 -22.07 -22.43
C LEU A 861 13.77 -23.06 -23.27
N ILE A 862 14.93 -22.63 -23.77
CA ILE A 862 15.86 -23.53 -24.49
C ILE A 862 16.36 -24.65 -23.56
N ILE A 863 16.74 -24.31 -22.32
CA ILE A 863 17.21 -25.29 -21.32
C ILE A 863 16.08 -26.26 -20.96
N PHE A 864 14.89 -25.76 -20.62
CA PHE A 864 13.75 -26.62 -20.26
C PHE A 864 13.35 -27.56 -21.39
N ARG A 865 13.16 -27.05 -22.62
CA ARG A 865 12.85 -27.91 -23.78
C ARG A 865 13.98 -28.89 -24.10
N GLY A 866 15.24 -28.48 -23.93
CA GLY A 866 16.42 -29.33 -24.14
C GLY A 866 16.48 -30.51 -23.15
N VAL A 867 16.28 -30.25 -21.87
CA VAL A 867 16.38 -31.27 -20.81
C VAL A 867 15.16 -32.17 -20.77
N PHE A 868 13.94 -31.64 -20.96
CA PHE A 868 12.73 -32.48 -20.95
C PHE A 868 12.58 -33.30 -22.25
N CYS A 869 12.74 -32.67 -23.42
CA CYS A 869 12.37 -33.30 -24.69
C CYS A 869 13.54 -33.90 -25.48
N LYS A 870 14.78 -33.44 -25.26
CA LYS A 870 15.93 -33.76 -26.11
C LYS A 870 17.08 -34.50 -25.39
N ALA A 871 16.93 -34.77 -24.09
CA ALA A 871 17.95 -35.38 -23.24
C ALA A 871 19.32 -34.66 -23.28
N LEU A 872 19.32 -33.33 -23.35
CA LEU A 872 20.55 -32.53 -23.44
C LEU A 872 21.22 -32.35 -22.07
N ASP A 873 22.55 -32.26 -22.10
CA ASP A 873 23.40 -32.07 -20.93
C ASP A 873 24.09 -30.69 -20.95
N PHE A 874 24.95 -30.43 -19.95
CA PHE A 874 25.62 -29.13 -19.79
C PHE A 874 26.48 -28.76 -21.01
N SER A 875 27.14 -29.73 -21.65
CA SER A 875 27.96 -29.51 -22.85
C SER A 875 27.17 -28.94 -24.02
N ASP A 876 25.87 -29.23 -24.09
CA ASP A 876 25.01 -28.81 -25.20
C ASP A 876 24.36 -27.44 -24.94
N LEU A 877 24.23 -27.08 -23.65
CA LEU A 877 23.44 -25.93 -23.20
C LEU A 877 24.27 -24.85 -22.48
N TYR A 878 25.61 -24.96 -22.46
CA TYR A 878 26.49 -24.02 -21.75
C TYR A 878 26.29 -22.56 -22.19
N SER A 879 25.99 -22.33 -23.47
CA SER A 879 25.77 -20.98 -24.02
C SER A 879 24.55 -20.31 -23.40
N ALA A 880 23.45 -21.04 -23.22
CA ALA A 880 22.24 -20.55 -22.58
C ALA A 880 22.47 -20.27 -21.09
N VAL A 881 23.19 -21.15 -20.39
CA VAL A 881 23.53 -20.97 -18.96
C VAL A 881 24.42 -19.73 -18.76
N TYR A 882 25.39 -19.52 -19.65
CA TYR A 882 26.30 -18.38 -19.58
C TYR A 882 25.57 -17.03 -19.75
N MET A 883 24.59 -16.97 -20.66
CA MET A 883 23.76 -15.77 -20.83
C MET A 883 22.92 -15.47 -19.57
N LEU A 884 22.38 -16.49 -18.91
CA LEU A 884 21.69 -16.31 -17.62
C LEU A 884 22.66 -15.77 -16.55
N LEU A 885 23.87 -16.33 -16.45
CA LEU A 885 24.87 -15.88 -15.47
C LEU A 885 25.28 -14.41 -15.66
N ILE A 886 25.43 -13.93 -16.89
CA ILE A 886 25.75 -12.52 -17.18
C ILE A 886 24.59 -11.60 -16.80
N THR A 887 23.35 -12.07 -16.96
CA THR A 887 22.16 -11.24 -16.73
C THR A 887 21.98 -10.88 -15.25
N VAL A 888 22.41 -11.75 -14.32
CA VAL A 888 22.32 -11.54 -12.86
C VAL A 888 22.99 -10.24 -12.40
N PRO A 889 24.31 -10.01 -12.62
CA PRO A 889 24.95 -8.78 -12.18
C PRO A 889 24.38 -7.54 -12.86
N VAL A 890 23.98 -7.63 -14.13
CA VAL A 890 23.38 -6.49 -14.86
C VAL A 890 22.12 -6.00 -14.15
N ILE A 891 21.19 -6.90 -13.84
CA ILE A 891 19.91 -6.53 -13.20
C ILE A 891 20.13 -6.06 -11.76
N LEU A 892 20.98 -6.74 -10.98
CA LEU A 892 21.23 -6.38 -9.59
C LEU A 892 21.94 -5.03 -9.47
N VAL A 893 22.96 -4.77 -10.28
CA VAL A 893 23.67 -3.47 -10.30
C VAL A 893 22.70 -2.36 -10.72
N LEU A 894 21.92 -2.57 -11.77
CA LEU A 894 20.94 -1.59 -12.23
C LEU A 894 19.91 -1.28 -11.13
N THR A 895 19.40 -2.30 -10.45
CA THR A 895 18.46 -2.15 -9.32
C THR A 895 19.08 -1.36 -8.16
N VAL A 896 20.32 -1.66 -7.77
CA VAL A 896 21.03 -0.97 -6.68
C VAL A 896 21.31 0.50 -7.02
N LEU A 897 21.64 0.80 -8.28
CA LEU A 897 21.89 2.16 -8.76
C LEU A 897 20.61 3.00 -8.75
N LEU A 898 19.48 2.42 -9.16
CA LEU A 898 18.19 3.09 -9.24
C LEU A 898 17.47 3.22 -7.90
N LEU A 899 17.71 2.30 -6.96
CA LEU A 899 17.15 2.41 -5.62
C LEU A 899 17.78 3.59 -4.89
N LYS A 900 16.98 4.59 -4.52
CA LYS A 900 17.45 5.76 -3.77
C LYS A 900 17.63 5.42 -2.28
N LYS A 901 18.67 5.97 -1.63
CA LYS A 901 18.90 5.84 -0.15
C LYS A 901 18.32 7.02 0.63
N GLN A 902 17.77 8.00 -0.06
CA GLN A 902 17.16 9.19 0.50
C GLN A 902 15.94 9.52 -0.36
N ASP A 903 14.92 10.08 0.26
CA ASP A 903 13.81 10.65 -0.49
C ASP A 903 14.27 11.93 -1.20
N THR A 904 13.71 12.21 -2.39
CA THR A 904 14.10 13.36 -3.23
C THR A 904 13.00 14.39 -3.34
#